data_AF-A0A2E7JG46-F1
#
_entry.id   AF-A0A2E7JG46-F1
#
_cell.length_a   1.000
_cell.length_b   1.000
_cell.length_c   1.000
_cell.angle_alpha   90.00
_cell.angle_beta   90.00
_cell.angle_gamma   90.00
#
_symmetry.space_group_name_H-M   'P 1'
#
loop_
_entity.id
_entity.type
_entity.pdbx_description
1 polymer ?
#
loop_
_entity_poly.entity_id
_entity_poly.type
_entity_poly.pdbx_seq_one_letter_code
_entity_poly.pdbx_strand_id
1 'polypeptide(L)'
;MIAALAACSNDDSGSSVTTIDLDVQVGQEDFNEAMVRRVTVDETGMPSEVQPGVLNFARFTTDDEGQAVVTADGTEIVYLDVYGRESNDGTSTTRRCQVVNGCGSVSFGSEYSIVAAPGWRSVAAGIEDGQRIRVTPLTDLAAQLAFDRVFSESSGTQQDAGWVATGFYSVYSTLQAESQVSRLFGIDSVQSREPADLTQIEEWRGANQTEAQYSIRYGALLAAWQSYELSYTSTTDLPSFASAVAADLVANDGQLIQRGGSQTLSMYDLYDAAVNNLNALDVTDSTVSGYVASVISQLQSERDAFVDGALTSITPASLSSLLGDELEDYQLGIQRTKAFVQELRDYGNSFFEEGYRAQLDSYADILRGVGEDNAENLDEITTAVSEIAGFYRDCYLNSGCPSVSPEWQWYQSHTYSAPVLTLNGGGFEVSQAVADINLLDDSNSPSSSRAIDILMKGTLVANGLRLELDHTYSDDEISSPSGLRIFYEDTVTVLQDEVSDPALAYQIRWTDFTLYDADDVGAASETELTGAFSILYQGVDDPDGVSERRFNISEVVLNSRISDVYEDDNGTDANITTVFLTANANQASEFYPESEFASFNAFFERAPLYPEGTVANGLVQYRTGTQTVNGRETQYLDYFVDGGDDFRYRFYPTVMREDVSDVDGDGNTEELIATHDYEACLLSGSPESPVIDRCQPKQRLNAEQDLQNAVNELWQIGVFSRPEVPGQGVYFVEFPVEAADDQGCLTLSPLPTSLSSLDGTLYRSAQLGLSSARFTSEVVLDYSTATEPKTLVDVQVTAPYSEQVDVSLSVSHDYTSVNTTGLYQGVGADLDRLIFDFSTESGTVEATSLSVFKDGVELSLADGSTDTVDSEIILGSNLDLVDSAPVYRYIVGDDGEYRRCVVSNTAEPSFNRDPQQAVYVLNYRDKVYGKVVYESGVWIIRYIDGTWESLN
;
A
#
# COMPACT_ATOMS: atom_id res chain seq x y z
N MET A 1 23.38 21.97 -15.63
CA MET A 1 21.94 22.21 -15.42
C MET A 1 21.22 22.23 -16.76
N ILE A 2 20.86 21.05 -17.29
CA ILE A 2 19.96 20.86 -18.46
C ILE A 2 19.16 19.56 -18.23
N ALA A 3 18.51 19.39 -17.08
CA ALA A 3 17.71 18.19 -16.78
C ALA A 3 16.24 18.47 -16.38
N ALA A 4 15.85 19.71 -16.06
CA ALA A 4 14.48 20.02 -15.62
C ALA A 4 13.45 20.34 -16.74
N LEU A 5 13.85 20.25 -18.01
CA LEU A 5 13.04 20.69 -19.18
C LEU A 5 11.79 19.84 -19.50
N ALA A 6 11.56 18.72 -18.79
CA ALA A 6 10.42 17.83 -19.07
C ALA A 6 9.08 18.34 -18.50
N ALA A 7 9.09 19.22 -17.49
CA ALA A 7 7.86 19.64 -16.81
C ALA A 7 6.95 20.55 -17.68
N CYS A 8 7.51 21.25 -18.68
CA CYS A 8 6.81 22.30 -19.43
C CYS A 8 6.70 22.06 -20.95
N SER A 9 7.17 20.92 -21.48
CA SER A 9 6.96 20.62 -22.91
C SER A 9 5.55 20.06 -23.14
N ASN A 10 4.88 20.53 -24.19
CA ASN A 10 3.53 20.09 -24.57
C ASN A 10 3.53 18.79 -25.40
N ASP A 11 4.67 18.12 -25.57
CA ASP A 11 4.87 17.14 -26.66
C ASP A 11 5.42 15.75 -26.27
N ASP A 12 5.71 15.43 -25.01
CA ASP A 12 6.25 14.09 -24.66
C ASP A 12 5.43 13.39 -23.57
N SER A 13 4.58 12.45 -24.01
CA SER A 13 3.82 11.51 -23.17
C SER A 13 4.69 10.35 -22.63
N GLY A 14 5.87 10.65 -22.12
CA GLY A 14 6.77 9.63 -21.60
C GLY A 14 7.94 10.22 -20.85
N SER A 15 7.87 10.18 -19.51
CA SER A 15 9.01 10.37 -18.62
C SER A 15 10.03 9.28 -18.94
N SER A 16 11.04 9.61 -19.76
CA SER A 16 12.16 8.69 -19.94
C SER A 16 12.96 8.69 -18.64
N VAL A 17 12.85 7.63 -17.85
CA VAL A 17 13.64 7.43 -16.63
C VAL A 17 15.13 7.55 -16.98
N THR A 18 15.74 8.66 -16.59
CA THR A 18 17.20 8.84 -16.68
C THR A 18 17.79 8.43 -15.35
N THR A 19 18.17 7.15 -15.28
CA THR A 19 19.00 6.64 -14.19
C THR A 19 20.35 7.34 -14.22
N ILE A 20 20.73 7.96 -13.09
CA ILE A 20 22.01 8.66 -12.92
C ILE A 20 22.76 8.12 -11.70
N ASP A 21 24.08 8.29 -11.70
CA ASP A 21 24.94 7.93 -10.57
C ASP A 21 25.33 9.19 -9.77
N LEU A 22 25.23 9.11 -8.45
CA LEU A 22 25.52 10.20 -7.51
C LEU A 22 26.72 9.82 -6.64
N ASP A 23 27.64 10.76 -6.46
CA ASP A 23 28.75 10.64 -5.53
C ASP A 23 28.29 11.07 -4.13
N VAL A 24 27.90 10.13 -3.28
CA VAL A 24 27.50 10.43 -1.90
C VAL A 24 28.73 10.39 -1.01
N GLN A 25 28.88 11.39 -0.12
CA GLN A 25 29.93 11.39 0.90
C GLN A 25 29.33 11.70 2.26
N VAL A 26 29.68 10.87 3.24
CA VAL A 26 29.19 10.97 4.61
C VAL A 26 30.21 11.71 5.48
N GLY A 27 29.73 12.68 6.25
CA GLY A 27 30.56 13.39 7.22
C GLY A 27 31.73 14.15 6.59
N GLN A 28 32.91 14.00 7.20
CA GLN A 28 34.19 14.61 6.83
C GLN A 28 35.16 13.58 6.21
N GLU A 29 34.64 12.61 5.43
CA GLU A 29 35.42 11.42 5.03
C GLU A 29 35.88 10.62 6.25
N ASP A 30 35.10 10.73 7.32
CA ASP A 30 35.39 10.15 8.62
C ASP A 30 34.58 8.88 8.88
N PHE A 31 33.76 8.41 7.94
CA PHE A 31 32.99 7.17 8.08
C PHE A 31 33.57 6.10 7.16
N ASN A 32 33.61 4.86 7.63
CA ASN A 32 33.90 3.68 6.82
C ASN A 32 32.88 2.60 7.15
N GLU A 33 32.47 1.82 6.15
CA GLU A 33 31.44 0.78 6.29
C GLU A 33 30.10 1.32 6.84
N ALA A 34 29.74 2.58 6.55
CA ALA A 34 28.43 3.14 6.91
C ALA A 34 27.40 2.76 5.85
N MET A 35 26.17 2.45 6.27
CA MET A 35 25.08 2.19 5.33
C MET A 35 24.42 3.50 4.93
N VAL A 36 24.45 3.79 3.64
CA VAL A 36 23.67 4.85 2.99
C VAL A 36 22.42 4.21 2.40
N ARG A 37 21.25 4.71 2.80
CA ARG A 37 19.98 4.29 2.20
C ARG A 37 19.46 5.40 1.30
N ARG A 38 19.03 5.01 0.10
CA ARG A 38 18.37 5.91 -0.85
C ARG A 38 16.91 5.54 -0.95
N VAL A 39 16.06 6.50 -0.63
CA VAL A 39 14.59 6.40 -0.67
C VAL A 39 14.09 7.32 -1.77
N THR A 40 13.17 6.82 -2.60
CA THR A 40 12.45 7.65 -3.57
C THR A 40 11.44 8.51 -2.82
N VAL A 41 11.40 9.80 -3.12
CA VAL A 41 10.29 10.66 -2.71
C VAL A 41 9.20 10.56 -3.78
N ASP A 42 8.03 10.09 -3.39
CA ASP A 42 6.90 9.85 -4.30
C ASP A 42 6.24 11.16 -4.78
N GLU A 43 5.21 11.03 -5.61
CA GLU A 43 4.45 12.14 -6.18
C GLU A 43 3.67 12.94 -5.13
N THR A 44 3.55 12.44 -3.90
CA THR A 44 2.99 13.18 -2.76
C THR A 44 4.06 13.99 -2.01
N GLY A 45 5.32 13.90 -2.41
CA GLY A 45 6.43 14.55 -1.71
C GLY A 45 6.80 13.83 -0.41
N MET A 46 6.31 12.60 -0.21
CA MET A 46 6.61 11.77 0.94
C MET A 46 7.69 10.73 0.58
N PRO A 47 8.57 10.36 1.51
CA PRO A 47 9.43 9.19 1.32
C PRO A 47 8.59 7.93 1.08
N SER A 48 8.90 7.17 0.04
CA SER A 48 8.20 5.93 -0.29
C SER A 48 8.31 4.91 0.85
N GLU A 49 7.19 4.29 1.21
CA GLU A 49 7.08 3.25 2.24
C GLU A 49 6.58 1.92 1.65
N VAL A 50 7.13 0.81 2.13
CA VAL A 50 6.61 -0.54 1.82
C VAL A 50 5.35 -0.84 2.64
N GLN A 51 5.29 -0.27 3.83
CA GLN A 51 4.19 -0.32 4.78
C GLN A 51 4.40 0.80 5.81
N PRO A 52 3.36 1.23 6.54
CA PRO A 52 3.47 2.35 7.48
C PRO A 52 4.69 2.26 8.41
N GLY A 53 5.57 3.27 8.32
CA GLY A 53 6.79 3.39 9.12
C GLY A 53 8.00 2.57 8.65
N VAL A 54 7.93 1.94 7.47
CA VAL A 54 9.05 1.22 6.84
C VAL A 54 9.32 1.79 5.45
N LEU A 55 10.41 2.54 5.33
CA LEU A 55 10.83 3.14 4.05
C LEU A 55 11.21 2.06 3.04
N ASN A 56 10.91 2.31 1.76
CA ASN A 56 11.37 1.53 0.63
C ASN A 56 12.72 2.09 0.15
N PHE A 57 13.82 1.37 0.41
CA PHE A 57 15.17 1.88 0.12
C PHE A 57 16.05 0.89 -0.64
N ALA A 58 17.01 1.44 -1.38
CA ALA A 58 18.20 0.71 -1.80
C ALA A 58 19.37 0.99 -0.85
N ARG A 59 20.20 -0.03 -0.66
CA ARG A 59 21.38 0.00 0.23
C ARG A 59 22.65 0.26 -0.54
N PHE A 60 23.52 1.06 0.04
CA PHE A 60 24.87 1.31 -0.42
C PHE A 60 25.78 1.39 0.81
N THR A 61 27.06 1.05 0.64
CA THR A 61 28.04 1.06 1.74
C THR A 61 29.15 2.04 1.40
N THR A 62 29.58 2.83 2.38
CA THR A 62 30.70 3.75 2.19
C THR A 62 32.05 3.05 2.24
N ASP A 63 33.00 3.50 1.42
CA ASP A 63 34.42 3.12 1.48
C ASP A 63 35.17 3.80 2.65
N ASP A 64 36.50 3.64 2.69
CA ASP A 64 37.39 4.19 3.72
C ASP A 64 37.61 5.71 3.62
N GLU A 65 37.09 6.34 2.57
CA GLU A 65 36.95 7.78 2.41
C GLU A 65 35.51 8.26 2.66
N GLY A 66 34.62 7.40 3.16
CA GLY A 66 33.24 7.75 3.46
C GLY A 66 32.40 8.03 2.21
N GLN A 67 32.80 7.51 1.05
CA GLN A 67 32.14 7.72 -0.24
C GLN A 67 31.33 6.49 -0.66
N ALA A 68 30.20 6.72 -1.32
CA ALA A 68 29.37 5.69 -1.94
C ALA A 68 28.81 6.20 -3.27
N VAL A 69 28.75 5.33 -4.28
CA VAL A 69 28.09 5.64 -5.55
C VAL A 69 26.64 5.16 -5.47
N VAL A 70 25.71 6.10 -5.55
CA VAL A 70 24.26 5.85 -5.39
C VAL A 70 23.55 6.09 -6.71
N THR A 71 22.78 5.09 -7.16
CA THR A 71 21.99 5.20 -8.38
C THR A 71 20.57 5.73 -8.08
N ALA A 72 20.14 6.76 -8.81
CA ALA A 72 18.84 7.44 -8.60
C ALA A 72 18.18 7.87 -9.91
N ASP A 73 16.91 8.29 -9.84
CA ASP A 73 16.23 8.97 -10.94
C ASP A 73 16.57 10.47 -10.90
N GLY A 74 17.18 10.98 -11.98
CA GLY A 74 17.58 12.38 -12.07
C GLY A 74 16.40 13.37 -12.16
N THR A 75 15.19 12.88 -12.40
CA THR A 75 13.97 13.69 -12.48
C THR A 75 13.26 13.84 -11.14
N GLU A 76 13.55 13.01 -10.15
CA GLU A 76 12.88 12.98 -8.84
C GLU A 76 13.66 13.74 -7.75
N ILE A 77 13.00 13.95 -6.60
CA ILE A 77 13.69 14.38 -5.37
C ILE A 77 14.35 13.15 -4.76
N VAL A 78 15.64 13.23 -4.46
CA VAL A 78 16.38 12.13 -3.85
C VAL A 78 16.50 12.36 -2.36
N TYR A 79 16.02 11.40 -1.57
CA TYR A 79 16.24 11.34 -0.14
C TYR A 79 17.34 10.32 0.18
N LEU A 80 18.30 10.74 0.98
CA LEU A 80 19.39 9.92 1.49
C LEU A 80 19.39 9.98 3.00
N ASP A 81 19.61 8.84 3.65
CA ASP A 81 19.96 8.80 5.07
C ASP A 81 21.12 7.84 5.35
N VAL A 82 21.74 8.01 6.52
CA VAL A 82 22.91 7.21 6.91
C VAL A 82 22.74 6.59 8.29
N TYR A 83 23.11 5.31 8.36
CA TYR A 83 23.05 4.46 9.55
C TYR A 83 24.38 3.77 9.79
N GLY A 84 24.61 3.40 11.06
CA GLY A 84 25.63 2.42 11.40
C GLY A 84 25.25 1.05 10.84
N ARG A 85 26.26 0.23 10.59
CA ARG A 85 26.17 -1.15 10.12
C ARG A 85 27.00 -2.00 11.07
N GLU A 86 26.42 -3.10 11.53
CA GLU A 86 27.13 -4.21 12.16
C GLU A 86 26.83 -5.46 11.32
N SER A 87 27.85 -5.95 10.63
CA SER A 87 27.74 -7.07 9.70
C SER A 87 28.11 -8.40 10.39
N ASN A 88 27.58 -9.50 9.86
CA ASN A 88 27.78 -10.85 10.40
C ASN A 88 29.23 -11.33 10.27
N ASP A 89 30.01 -10.75 9.35
CA ASP A 89 31.44 -11.00 9.17
C ASP A 89 32.33 -10.31 10.23
N GLY A 90 31.71 -9.48 11.09
CA GLY A 90 32.37 -8.71 12.14
C GLY A 90 32.90 -7.35 11.67
N THR A 91 32.56 -6.90 10.46
CA THR A 91 32.74 -5.50 10.07
C THR A 91 31.69 -4.62 10.75
N SER A 92 32.14 -3.47 11.24
CA SER A 92 31.28 -2.50 11.91
C SER A 92 31.64 -1.12 11.39
N THR A 93 30.65 -0.25 11.24
CA THR A 93 30.91 1.13 10.86
C THR A 93 31.93 1.74 11.82
N THR A 94 32.99 2.31 11.26
CA THR A 94 33.96 3.08 12.04
C THR A 94 33.83 4.55 11.74
N ARG A 95 34.14 5.36 12.74
CA ARG A 95 34.24 6.80 12.60
C ARG A 95 35.60 7.31 13.05
N ARG A 96 36.24 8.19 12.27
CA ARG A 96 37.49 8.88 12.62
C ARG A 96 37.20 10.05 13.55
N CYS A 97 37.97 10.20 14.62
CA CYS A 97 37.81 11.32 15.54
C CYS A 97 38.35 12.64 14.94
N GLN A 98 37.48 13.62 14.73
CA GLN A 98 37.80 14.94 14.17
C GLN A 98 38.05 16.00 15.27
N VAL A 99 37.83 15.66 16.55
CA VAL A 99 38.09 16.53 17.70
C VAL A 99 39.55 16.38 18.16
N VAL A 100 40.33 17.46 18.12
CA VAL A 100 41.77 17.47 18.47
C VAL A 100 42.02 17.05 19.92
N ASN A 101 41.14 17.44 20.83
CA ASN A 101 41.21 17.03 22.24
C ASN A 101 40.72 15.59 22.48
N GLY A 102 40.25 14.90 21.45
CA GLY A 102 39.74 13.54 21.48
C GLY A 102 38.21 13.45 21.54
N CYS A 103 37.71 12.28 21.12
CA CYS A 103 36.30 11.90 21.09
C CYS A 103 36.04 10.97 22.27
N GLY A 104 35.97 11.55 23.48
CA GLY A 104 35.95 10.80 24.73
C GLY A 104 37.34 10.21 25.03
N SER A 105 37.47 8.88 25.01
CA SER A 105 38.75 8.19 25.20
C SER A 105 39.55 7.98 23.90
N VAL A 106 38.97 8.34 22.75
CA VAL A 106 39.57 8.14 21.43
C VAL A 106 40.42 9.35 21.06
N SER A 107 41.67 9.15 20.64
CA SER A 107 42.55 10.23 20.21
C SER A 107 42.16 10.79 18.84
N PHE A 108 42.49 12.07 18.60
CA PHE A 108 42.35 12.71 17.29
C PHE A 108 42.97 11.87 16.16
N GLY A 109 42.23 11.72 15.05
CA GLY A 109 42.62 10.91 13.90
C GLY A 109 42.56 9.39 14.10
N SER A 110 42.20 8.92 15.29
CA SER A 110 41.96 7.49 15.53
C SER A 110 40.50 7.14 15.22
N GLU A 111 40.31 5.96 14.65
CA GLU A 111 38.99 5.40 14.37
C GLU A 111 38.40 4.72 15.61
N TYR A 112 37.08 4.73 15.71
CA TYR A 112 36.31 4.03 16.72
C TYR A 112 35.03 3.48 16.11
N SER A 113 34.61 2.28 16.53
CA SER A 113 33.34 1.70 16.07
C SER A 113 32.15 2.52 16.58
N ILE A 114 31.20 2.75 15.69
CA ILE A 114 29.89 3.29 16.01
C ILE A 114 28.84 2.25 15.62
N VAL A 115 28.02 1.87 16.59
CA VAL A 115 26.95 0.88 16.41
C VAL A 115 25.60 1.57 16.31
N ALA A 116 25.45 2.74 16.94
CA ALA A 116 24.22 3.53 16.89
C ALA A 116 24.16 4.45 15.65
N ALA A 117 22.94 4.61 15.11
CA ALA A 117 22.64 5.45 13.96
C ALA A 117 23.04 6.93 14.16
N PRO A 118 23.77 7.56 13.21
CA PRO A 118 23.82 9.02 13.14
C PRO A 118 22.45 9.61 12.77
N GLY A 119 21.69 8.89 11.94
CA GLY A 119 20.35 9.26 11.50
C GLY A 119 20.33 10.56 10.68
N TRP A 120 21.46 10.92 10.05
CA TRP A 120 21.55 12.16 9.27
C TRP A 120 20.91 11.96 7.91
N ARG A 121 20.19 12.98 7.46
CA ARG A 121 19.52 13.00 6.15
C ARG A 121 20.15 14.01 5.20
N SER A 122 19.95 13.80 3.91
CA SER A 122 20.18 14.80 2.87
C SER A 122 19.10 14.63 1.81
N VAL A 123 18.55 15.75 1.36
CA VAL A 123 17.52 15.77 0.32
C VAL A 123 17.96 16.69 -0.80
N ALA A 124 17.93 16.20 -2.03
CA ALA A 124 18.40 16.93 -3.19
C ALA A 124 17.33 16.98 -4.29
N ALA A 125 17.30 18.08 -5.02
CA ALA A 125 16.42 18.30 -6.16
C ALA A 125 17.23 18.87 -7.33
N GLY A 126 16.83 18.55 -8.57
CA GLY A 126 17.52 19.03 -9.77
C GLY A 126 18.93 18.46 -9.91
N ILE A 127 19.08 17.15 -9.67
CA ILE A 127 20.36 16.46 -9.60
C ILE A 127 20.89 16.08 -10.99
N GLU A 128 22.22 16.07 -11.14
CA GLU A 128 22.92 15.70 -12.37
C GLU A 128 23.79 14.45 -12.18
N ASP A 129 24.05 13.73 -13.28
CA ASP A 129 24.95 12.58 -13.27
C ASP A 129 26.37 12.96 -12.82
N GLY A 130 26.92 12.18 -11.90
CA GLY A 130 28.19 12.45 -11.21
C GLY A 130 28.13 13.60 -10.21
N GLN A 131 26.94 14.12 -9.88
CA GLN A 131 26.82 15.15 -8.86
C GLN A 131 27.14 14.58 -7.49
N ARG A 132 27.85 15.38 -6.72
CA ARG A 132 28.34 15.05 -5.40
C ARG A 132 27.39 15.59 -4.33
N ILE A 133 26.89 14.71 -3.47
CA ILE A 133 25.93 15.03 -2.40
C ILE A 133 26.54 14.67 -1.05
N ARG A 134 26.53 15.61 -0.11
CA ARG A 134 26.97 15.40 1.27
C ARG A 134 25.81 14.95 2.15
N VAL A 135 26.10 14.02 3.06
CA VAL A 135 25.21 13.63 4.16
C VAL A 135 25.92 13.96 5.48
N THR A 136 25.47 15.04 6.13
CA THR A 136 26.05 15.57 7.37
C THR A 136 24.94 16.00 8.33
N PRO A 137 25.23 16.30 9.60
CA PRO A 137 24.24 16.88 10.48
C PRO A 137 23.62 18.19 9.97
N LEU A 138 24.36 18.98 9.18
CA LEU A 138 23.81 20.23 8.63
C LEU A 138 22.85 19.98 7.48
N THR A 139 23.10 18.96 6.64
CA THR A 139 22.12 18.57 5.62
C THR A 139 20.89 17.95 6.26
N ASP A 140 21.02 17.32 7.43
CA ASP A 140 19.87 16.79 8.19
C ASP A 140 18.95 17.91 8.68
N LEU A 141 19.53 19.01 9.19
CA LEU A 141 18.77 20.21 9.55
C LEU A 141 18.00 20.76 8.34
N ALA A 142 18.64 20.80 7.17
CA ALA A 142 18.02 21.26 5.94
C ALA A 142 16.90 20.32 5.48
N ALA A 143 17.11 19.00 5.56
CA ALA A 143 16.11 17.99 5.23
C ALA A 143 14.87 18.12 6.12
N GLN A 144 15.04 18.21 7.45
CA GLN A 144 13.90 18.41 8.36
C GLN A 144 13.14 19.70 8.05
N LEU A 145 13.86 20.80 7.85
CA LEU A 145 13.24 22.09 7.54
C LEU A 145 12.49 22.06 6.20
N ALA A 146 13.04 21.38 5.19
CA ALA A 146 12.43 21.22 3.87
C ALA A 146 11.15 20.38 3.89
N PHE A 147 11.10 19.36 4.75
CA PHE A 147 9.91 18.55 4.95
C PHE A 147 8.82 19.35 5.64
N ASP A 148 9.15 19.98 6.76
CA ASP A 148 8.16 20.65 7.60
C ASP A 148 7.70 21.99 7.02
N ARG A 149 8.54 22.69 6.25
CA ARG A 149 8.29 24.08 5.86
C ARG A 149 8.80 24.47 4.47
N VAL A 150 8.14 25.47 3.88
CA VAL A 150 8.58 26.21 2.70
C VAL A 150 8.65 27.71 3.00
N PHE A 151 9.57 28.44 2.38
CA PHE A 151 9.72 29.88 2.60
C PHE A 151 8.98 30.69 1.52
N SER A 152 7.95 31.43 1.90
CA SER A 152 7.30 32.38 1.01
C SER A 152 7.98 33.75 1.05
N GLU A 153 8.40 34.22 -0.13
CA GLU A 153 9.13 35.48 -0.32
C GLU A 153 8.25 36.74 -0.29
N SER A 154 6.92 36.56 -0.36
CA SER A 154 5.95 37.64 -0.54
C SER A 154 4.83 37.57 0.49
N SER A 155 4.16 38.69 0.73
CA SER A 155 2.98 38.78 1.62
C SER A 155 1.81 39.43 0.89
N GLY A 156 0.60 39.01 1.21
CA GLY A 156 -0.63 39.53 0.61
C GLY A 156 -1.89 39.16 1.40
N THR A 157 -3.05 39.51 0.87
CA THR A 157 -4.34 39.22 1.51
C THR A 157 -4.65 37.72 1.57
N GLN A 158 -4.14 36.95 0.61
CA GLN A 158 -4.24 35.49 0.49
C GLN A 158 -2.85 34.88 0.24
N GLN A 159 -1.84 35.44 0.92
CA GLN A 159 -0.46 34.97 0.81
C GLN A 159 0.26 35.20 2.14
N ASP A 160 0.66 34.11 2.76
CA ASP A 160 1.44 34.12 3.99
C ASP A 160 2.92 34.34 3.66
N ALA A 161 3.66 35.06 4.51
CA ALA A 161 5.09 35.33 4.30
C ALA A 161 5.96 34.63 5.32
N GLY A 162 7.21 34.36 4.94
CA GLY A 162 8.17 33.65 5.78
C GLY A 162 7.97 32.14 5.68
N TRP A 163 8.36 31.42 6.73
CA TRP A 163 8.26 29.96 6.75
C TRP A 163 6.83 29.49 7.02
N VAL A 164 6.26 28.74 6.08
CA VAL A 164 4.91 28.19 6.12
C VAL A 164 4.99 26.67 6.19
N ALA A 165 4.12 26.04 6.97
CA ALA A 165 4.14 24.59 7.18
C ALA A 165 3.64 23.81 5.94
N THR A 166 4.41 22.82 5.49
CA THR A 166 4.12 21.97 4.32
C THR A 166 3.88 20.52 4.71
N GLY A 167 4.82 19.86 5.39
CA GLY A 167 4.73 18.43 5.71
C GLY A 167 4.91 17.51 4.49
N PHE A 168 5.72 17.94 3.53
CA PHE A 168 6.12 17.21 2.32
C PHE A 168 7.35 17.90 1.70
N TYR A 169 8.12 17.16 0.91
CA TYR A 169 9.21 17.72 0.13
C TYR A 169 8.72 18.33 -1.18
N SER A 170 9.26 19.50 -1.52
CA SER A 170 9.08 20.16 -2.82
C SER A 170 10.42 20.71 -3.29
N VAL A 171 10.54 21.02 -4.58
CA VAL A 171 11.77 21.63 -5.10
C VAL A 171 12.08 22.95 -4.38
N TYR A 172 11.05 23.76 -4.10
CA TYR A 172 11.21 25.04 -3.39
C TYR A 172 11.70 24.82 -1.95
N SER A 173 11.05 23.94 -1.19
CA SER A 173 11.41 23.71 0.21
C SER A 173 12.82 23.13 0.34
N THR A 174 13.20 22.19 -0.53
CA THR A 174 14.54 21.58 -0.54
C THR A 174 15.64 22.63 -0.80
N LEU A 175 15.53 23.42 -1.87
CA LEU A 175 16.56 24.41 -2.22
C LEU A 175 16.62 25.58 -1.22
N GLN A 176 15.46 26.03 -0.72
CA GLN A 176 15.41 27.12 0.26
C GLN A 176 15.96 26.67 1.62
N ALA A 177 15.65 25.45 2.08
CA ALA A 177 16.17 24.94 3.35
C ALA A 177 17.69 24.74 3.31
N GLU A 178 18.22 24.20 2.21
CA GLU A 178 19.67 24.12 1.99
C GLU A 178 20.30 25.53 2.07
N SER A 179 19.71 26.50 1.35
CA SER A 179 20.19 27.88 1.35
C SER A 179 20.13 28.54 2.74
N GLN A 180 19.07 28.27 3.49
CA GLN A 180 18.88 28.78 4.85
C GLN A 180 19.99 28.27 5.77
N VAL A 181 20.22 26.95 5.78
CA VAL A 181 21.23 26.32 6.63
C VAL A 181 22.64 26.74 6.22
N SER A 182 22.95 26.74 4.92
CA SER A 182 24.23 27.26 4.39
C SER A 182 24.54 28.66 4.90
N ARG A 183 23.56 29.57 4.83
CA ARG A 183 23.71 30.95 5.29
C ARG A 183 23.78 31.10 6.81
N LEU A 184 23.07 30.27 7.58
CA LEU A 184 23.17 30.23 9.05
C LEU A 184 24.59 29.89 9.50
N PHE A 185 25.23 28.93 8.82
CA PHE A 185 26.56 28.46 9.19
C PHE A 185 27.70 29.17 8.44
N GLY A 186 27.38 30.08 7.52
CA GLY A 186 28.35 30.84 6.73
C GLY A 186 29.16 29.94 5.78
N ILE A 187 28.51 28.93 5.23
CA ILE A 187 29.04 28.01 4.21
C ILE A 187 28.34 28.35 2.89
N ASP A 188 29.00 28.18 1.76
CA ASP A 188 28.39 28.48 0.46
C ASP A 188 27.31 27.47 0.06
N SER A 189 27.55 26.16 0.27
CA SER A 189 26.54 25.11 0.15
C SER A 189 26.86 23.94 1.06
N VAL A 190 26.00 23.62 2.02
CA VAL A 190 26.21 22.47 2.92
C VAL A 190 26.05 21.13 2.22
N GLN A 191 25.35 21.08 1.08
CA GLN A 191 25.12 19.87 0.31
C GLN A 191 26.25 19.55 -0.67
N SER A 192 26.91 20.55 -1.27
CA SER A 192 27.93 20.33 -2.32
C SER A 192 29.36 20.65 -1.87
N ARG A 193 29.55 21.49 -0.85
CA ARG A 193 30.88 21.82 -0.32
C ARG A 193 31.45 20.63 0.42
N GLU A 194 32.67 20.24 0.05
CA GLU A 194 33.45 19.27 0.82
C GLU A 194 33.87 19.85 2.18
N PRO A 195 33.46 19.24 3.30
CA PRO A 195 34.00 19.61 4.60
C PRO A 195 35.43 19.06 4.75
N ALA A 196 36.36 19.87 5.25
CA ALA A 196 37.73 19.44 5.44
C ALA A 196 37.85 18.32 6.48
N ASP A 197 38.49 17.19 6.15
CA ASP A 197 39.05 16.27 7.14
C ASP A 197 40.17 17.02 7.90
N LEU A 198 39.96 17.28 9.19
CA LEU A 198 40.92 18.06 9.98
C LEU A 198 42.20 17.26 10.23
N THR A 199 42.16 15.94 10.12
CA THR A 199 43.33 15.06 10.24
C THR A 199 44.23 15.14 9.00
N GLN A 200 43.66 15.57 7.88
CA GLN A 200 44.31 15.76 6.58
C GLN A 200 44.33 17.24 6.15
N ILE A 201 44.31 18.15 7.12
CA ILE A 201 44.21 19.61 6.88
C ILE A 201 45.23 20.16 5.87
N GLU A 202 46.40 19.52 5.77
CA GLU A 202 47.48 19.93 4.88
C GLU A 202 47.18 19.74 3.39
N GLU A 203 46.19 18.92 3.04
CA GLU A 203 45.81 18.67 1.64
C GLU A 203 45.25 19.93 0.95
N TRP A 204 44.69 20.85 1.74
CA TRP A 204 44.18 22.15 1.29
C TRP A 204 45.26 23.13 0.81
N ARG A 205 46.55 22.78 0.88
CA ARG A 205 47.67 23.61 0.40
C ARG A 205 47.58 24.00 -1.08
N GLY A 206 46.90 23.19 -1.89
CA GLY A 206 46.71 23.42 -3.34
C GLY A 206 45.41 24.15 -3.69
N ALA A 207 44.48 24.26 -2.75
CA ALA A 207 43.16 24.82 -2.99
C ALA A 207 43.17 26.35 -3.09
N ASN A 208 42.16 26.90 -3.76
CA ASN A 208 41.98 28.34 -3.76
C ASN A 208 41.56 28.82 -2.35
N GLN A 209 41.91 30.07 -2.01
CA GLN A 209 41.72 30.57 -0.64
C GLN A 209 40.26 30.51 -0.17
N THR A 210 39.30 30.87 -1.02
CA THR A 210 37.88 30.91 -0.64
C THR A 210 37.34 29.51 -0.40
N GLU A 211 37.65 28.57 -1.30
CA GLU A 211 37.31 27.15 -1.19
C GLU A 211 37.89 26.54 0.08
N ALA A 212 39.19 26.72 0.32
CA ALA A 212 39.84 26.21 1.53
C ALA A 212 39.20 26.80 2.79
N GLN A 213 38.87 28.10 2.80
CA GLN A 213 38.24 28.73 3.95
C GLN A 213 36.83 28.17 4.24
N TYR A 214 35.99 27.95 3.21
CA TYR A 214 34.68 27.33 3.42
C TYR A 214 34.77 25.88 3.87
N SER A 215 35.65 25.08 3.25
CA SER A 215 35.85 23.68 3.62
C SER A 215 36.40 23.52 5.04
N ILE A 216 37.39 24.33 5.43
CA ILE A 216 37.94 24.34 6.80
C ILE A 216 36.89 24.81 7.81
N ARG A 217 36.10 25.83 7.48
CA ARG A 217 34.99 26.29 8.32
C ARG A 217 33.95 25.18 8.52
N TYR A 218 33.55 24.51 7.44
CA TYR A 218 32.57 23.43 7.50
C TYR A 218 33.09 22.25 8.34
N GLY A 219 34.32 21.78 8.07
CA GLY A 219 34.94 20.71 8.84
C GLY A 219 35.13 21.05 10.33
N ALA A 220 35.44 22.31 10.67
CA ALA A 220 35.54 22.76 12.06
C ALA A 220 34.19 22.73 12.79
N LEU A 221 33.10 23.11 12.10
CA LEU A 221 31.74 23.07 12.64
C LEU A 221 31.27 21.62 12.84
N LEU A 222 31.58 20.71 11.90
CA LEU A 222 31.26 19.29 12.03
C LEU A 222 32.05 18.61 13.17
N ALA A 223 33.34 18.94 13.33
CA ALA A 223 34.11 18.46 14.47
C ALA A 223 33.57 18.98 15.81
N ALA A 224 33.15 20.25 15.86
CA ALA A 224 32.46 20.80 17.03
C ALA A 224 31.15 20.06 17.30
N TRP A 225 30.37 19.77 16.26
CA TRP A 225 29.13 19.01 16.35
C TRP A 225 29.34 17.61 16.93
N GLN A 226 30.36 16.89 16.47
CA GLN A 226 30.75 15.57 16.99
C GLN A 226 30.94 15.61 18.51
N SER A 227 31.52 16.69 19.06
CA SER A 227 31.71 16.81 20.51
C SER A 227 30.40 16.91 21.30
N TYR A 228 29.37 17.54 20.74
CA TYR A 228 28.04 17.63 21.36
C TYR A 228 27.27 16.33 21.20
N GLU A 229 27.34 15.71 20.03
CA GLU A 229 26.73 14.41 19.73
C GLU A 229 27.19 13.33 20.73
N LEU A 230 28.48 13.27 21.03
CA LEU A 230 29.05 12.33 22.01
C LEU A 230 28.57 12.56 23.46
N SER A 231 28.02 13.73 23.76
CA SER A 231 27.52 14.10 25.10
C SER A 231 26.00 14.07 25.22
N TYR A 232 25.30 13.88 24.10
CA TYR A 232 23.84 13.90 24.04
C TYR A 232 23.25 12.62 24.63
N THR A 233 22.13 12.77 25.33
CA THR A 233 21.35 11.64 25.85
C THR A 233 20.11 11.49 25.00
N SER A 234 20.02 10.39 24.25
CA SER A 234 18.90 10.11 23.37
C SER A 234 17.59 9.88 24.15
N THR A 235 16.49 10.18 23.48
CA THR A 235 15.13 9.84 23.94
C THR A 235 14.40 9.12 22.82
N THR A 236 13.25 8.53 23.11
CA THR A 236 12.43 7.86 22.10
C THR A 236 11.97 8.81 20.98
N ASP A 237 11.63 10.06 21.33
CA ASP A 237 11.13 11.06 20.38
C ASP A 237 12.25 11.79 19.64
N LEU A 238 13.42 11.94 20.28
CA LEU A 238 14.60 12.63 19.75
C LEU A 238 15.82 11.72 19.89
N PRO A 239 15.97 10.73 18.98
CA PRO A 239 16.96 9.67 19.11
C PRO A 239 18.40 10.14 18.85
N SER A 240 18.58 11.24 18.11
CA SER A 240 19.91 11.80 17.80
C SER A 240 20.02 13.28 18.16
N PHE A 241 21.24 13.74 18.40
CA PHE A 241 21.50 15.17 18.62
C PHE A 241 21.04 16.02 17.43
N ALA A 242 21.19 15.51 16.20
CA ALA A 242 20.72 16.18 15.00
C ALA A 242 19.20 16.35 14.97
N SER A 243 18.44 15.30 15.28
CA SER A 243 16.98 15.38 15.36
C SER A 243 16.49 16.43 16.37
N ALA A 244 17.16 16.56 17.52
CA ALA A 244 16.82 17.55 18.54
C ALA A 244 17.10 18.99 18.09
N VAL A 245 18.24 19.24 17.45
CA VAL A 245 18.56 20.58 16.90
C VAL A 245 17.66 20.92 15.70
N ALA A 246 17.30 19.93 14.88
CA ALA A 246 16.36 20.11 13.76
C ALA A 246 14.96 20.49 14.26
N ALA A 247 14.47 19.86 15.32
CA ALA A 247 13.21 20.21 15.96
C ALA A 247 13.22 21.66 16.49
N ASP A 248 14.30 22.08 17.12
CA ASP A 248 14.48 23.49 17.54
C ASP A 248 14.47 24.43 16.32
N LEU A 249 15.19 24.11 15.24
CA LEU A 249 15.26 24.92 14.03
C LEU A 249 13.87 25.13 13.41
N VAL A 250 13.08 24.05 13.29
CA VAL A 250 11.71 24.11 12.76
C VAL A 250 10.79 24.88 13.69
N ALA A 251 10.88 24.69 15.01
CA ALA A 251 10.08 25.43 15.98
C ALA A 251 10.34 26.95 15.95
N ASN A 252 11.54 27.35 15.51
CA ASN A 252 11.97 28.74 15.39
C ASN A 252 11.92 29.30 13.96
N ASP A 253 11.13 28.71 13.06
CA ASP A 253 11.01 29.17 11.66
C ASP A 253 12.38 29.29 10.96
N GLY A 254 13.16 28.21 11.00
CA GLY A 254 14.46 28.13 10.34
C GLY A 254 15.56 28.94 11.05
N GLN A 255 15.39 29.34 12.30
CA GLN A 255 16.40 30.07 13.09
C GLN A 255 16.97 29.25 14.25
N LEU A 256 18.16 29.60 14.72
CA LEU A 256 18.76 29.04 15.93
C LEU A 256 18.99 30.14 16.97
N ILE A 257 19.02 29.76 18.25
CA ILE A 257 19.40 30.70 19.30
C ILE A 257 20.87 31.12 19.13
N GLN A 258 21.14 32.42 19.19
CA GLN A 258 22.48 32.94 18.95
C GLN A 258 23.42 32.63 20.12
N ARG A 259 22.96 32.82 21.36
CA ARG A 259 23.72 32.57 22.59
C ARG A 259 22.77 32.30 23.76
N GLY A 260 23.16 31.38 24.63
CA GLY A 260 22.38 31.04 25.82
C GLY A 260 21.04 30.39 25.47
N GLY A 261 20.05 30.54 26.36
CA GLY A 261 18.73 29.93 26.20
C GLY A 261 18.64 28.49 26.71
N SER A 262 17.52 27.83 26.41
CA SER A 262 17.21 26.45 26.81
C SER A 262 17.08 25.50 25.61
N GLN A 263 17.47 25.94 24.41
CA GLN A 263 17.48 25.09 23.22
C GLN A 263 18.67 24.13 23.25
N THR A 264 18.60 23.11 22.42
CA THR A 264 19.56 22.01 22.34
C THR A 264 20.96 22.49 21.98
N LEU A 265 21.07 23.46 21.07
CA LEU A 265 22.35 24.03 20.63
C LEU A 265 22.23 25.54 20.42
N SER A 266 23.20 26.30 20.94
CA SER A 266 23.37 27.72 20.59
C SER A 266 24.50 27.91 19.58
N MET A 267 24.33 28.88 18.67
CA MET A 267 25.36 29.21 17.66
C MET A 267 26.69 29.61 18.31
N TYR A 268 26.64 30.32 19.44
CA TYR A 268 27.82 30.68 20.22
C TYR A 268 28.61 29.45 20.67
N ASP A 269 27.92 28.46 21.25
CA ASP A 269 28.57 27.28 21.82
C ASP A 269 29.18 26.39 20.72
N LEU A 270 28.53 26.27 19.57
CA LEU A 270 29.08 25.57 18.41
C LEU A 270 30.33 26.28 17.88
N TYR A 271 30.26 27.60 17.69
CA TYR A 271 31.36 28.37 17.11
C TYR A 271 32.55 28.45 18.07
N ASP A 272 32.31 28.53 19.37
CA ASP A 272 33.38 28.49 20.37
C ASP A 272 34.10 27.15 20.36
N ALA A 273 33.35 26.03 20.29
CA ALA A 273 33.92 24.70 20.17
C ALA A 273 34.74 24.54 18.87
N ALA A 274 34.24 25.02 17.73
CA ALA A 274 34.96 24.98 16.45
C ALA A 274 36.26 25.79 16.48
N VAL A 275 36.22 27.00 17.06
CA VAL A 275 37.40 27.85 17.26
C VAL A 275 38.42 27.18 18.17
N ASN A 276 37.98 26.58 19.28
CA ASN A 276 38.85 25.89 20.21
C ASN A 276 39.52 24.67 19.56
N ASN A 277 38.78 23.93 18.72
CA ASN A 277 39.31 22.79 17.97
C ASN A 277 40.38 23.23 16.96
N LEU A 278 40.11 24.26 16.16
CA LEU A 278 41.06 24.78 15.17
C LEU A 278 42.32 25.38 15.81
N ASN A 279 42.20 26.06 16.97
CA ASN A 279 43.37 26.58 17.69
C ASN A 279 44.28 25.47 18.24
N ALA A 280 43.72 24.29 18.50
CA ALA A 280 44.48 23.14 18.99
C ALA A 280 45.15 22.34 17.87
N LEU A 281 44.70 22.52 16.62
CA LEU A 281 45.20 21.79 15.46
C LEU A 281 46.64 22.16 15.12
N ASP A 282 47.50 21.16 14.90
CA ASP A 282 48.88 21.37 14.47
C ASP A 282 48.94 21.52 12.95
N VAL A 283 49.30 22.72 12.48
CA VAL A 283 49.37 23.05 11.04
C VAL A 283 50.77 23.54 10.71
N THR A 284 51.42 22.83 9.80
CA THR A 284 52.84 22.99 9.45
C THR A 284 53.05 23.75 8.14
N ASP A 285 52.16 23.66 7.14
CA ASP A 285 52.23 24.46 5.92
C ASP A 285 51.80 25.91 6.21
N SER A 286 52.64 26.88 5.81
CA SER A 286 52.38 28.30 6.07
C SER A 286 51.14 28.84 5.36
N THR A 287 50.76 28.26 4.21
CA THR A 287 49.59 28.68 3.43
C THR A 287 48.32 28.21 4.13
N VAL A 288 48.28 26.93 4.49
CA VAL A 288 47.16 26.31 5.22
C VAL A 288 46.99 26.97 6.59
N SER A 289 48.10 27.24 7.30
CA SER A 289 48.09 28.00 8.55
C SER A 289 47.44 29.39 8.38
N GLY A 290 47.69 30.07 7.25
CA GLY A 290 47.03 31.32 6.91
C GLY A 290 45.53 31.18 6.68
N TYR A 291 45.08 30.10 6.02
CA TYR A 291 43.66 29.81 5.81
C TYR A 291 42.95 29.52 7.15
N VAL A 292 43.53 28.65 7.98
CA VAL A 292 43.01 28.30 9.32
C VAL A 292 42.91 29.54 10.21
N ALA A 293 43.95 30.38 10.26
CA ALA A 293 43.94 31.61 11.04
C ALA A 293 42.84 32.59 10.59
N SER A 294 42.55 32.65 9.28
CA SER A 294 41.46 33.45 8.75
C SER A 294 40.09 32.92 9.19
N VAL A 295 39.88 31.60 9.13
CA VAL A 295 38.62 30.97 9.59
C VAL A 295 38.41 31.19 11.09
N ILE A 296 39.45 30.99 11.90
CA ILE A 296 39.40 31.28 13.35
C ILE A 296 38.99 32.73 13.60
N SER A 297 39.61 33.69 12.90
CA SER A 297 39.29 35.11 13.07
C SER A 297 37.85 35.43 12.67
N GLN A 298 37.30 34.81 11.63
CA GLN A 298 35.92 35.01 11.20
C GLN A 298 34.95 34.45 12.22
N LEU A 299 35.13 33.18 12.61
CA LEU A 299 34.28 32.52 13.61
C LEU A 299 34.28 33.26 14.95
N GLN A 300 35.44 33.74 15.42
CA GLN A 300 35.51 34.54 16.65
C GLN A 300 34.75 35.87 16.53
N SER A 301 34.90 36.57 15.41
CA SER A 301 34.20 37.83 15.19
C SER A 301 32.67 37.65 15.17
N GLU A 302 32.18 36.58 14.56
CA GLU A 302 30.76 36.25 14.49
C GLU A 302 30.24 35.78 15.85
N ARG A 303 30.97 34.84 16.49
CA ARG A 303 30.68 34.34 17.84
C ARG A 303 30.54 35.47 18.85
N ASP A 304 31.45 36.42 18.84
CA ASP A 304 31.46 37.54 19.80
C ASP A 304 30.30 38.51 19.56
N ALA A 305 29.78 38.59 18.33
CA ALA A 305 28.64 39.41 17.95
C ALA A 305 27.28 38.80 18.33
N PHE A 306 27.20 37.51 18.64
CA PHE A 306 25.96 36.85 19.04
C PHE A 306 25.33 37.45 20.31
N VAL A 307 24.01 37.59 20.27
CA VAL A 307 23.21 38.22 21.33
C VAL A 307 22.53 37.17 22.20
N ASP A 308 22.67 37.30 23.52
CA ASP A 308 22.09 36.38 24.49
C ASP A 308 20.55 36.38 24.42
N GLY A 309 19.95 35.19 24.33
CA GLY A 309 18.50 34.98 24.29
C GLY A 309 17.80 35.40 22.99
N ALA A 310 18.54 35.79 21.94
CA ALA A 310 17.97 36.17 20.65
C ALA A 310 18.13 35.06 19.60
N LEU A 311 17.12 34.86 18.75
CA LEU A 311 17.23 34.02 17.57
C LEU A 311 18.07 34.70 16.49
N THR A 312 18.67 33.91 15.58
CA THR A 312 19.22 34.42 14.32
C THR A 312 18.12 35.10 13.49
N SER A 313 18.52 35.88 12.49
CA SER A 313 17.61 36.55 11.57
C SER A 313 18.07 36.36 10.13
N ILE A 314 18.35 35.11 9.75
CA ILE A 314 18.80 34.73 8.41
C ILE A 314 17.59 34.25 7.61
N THR A 315 17.52 34.62 6.34
CA THR A 315 16.52 34.11 5.39
C THR A 315 17.25 33.41 4.24
N PRO A 316 16.60 32.48 3.51
CA PRO A 316 17.21 31.84 2.36
C PRO A 316 17.51 32.85 1.24
N ALA A 317 18.34 32.43 0.28
CA ALA A 317 18.48 33.19 -0.98
C ALA A 317 17.16 33.18 -1.75
N SER A 318 16.97 34.14 -2.66
CA SER A 318 15.73 34.19 -3.41
C SER A 318 15.63 33.02 -4.39
N LEU A 319 14.42 32.55 -4.69
CA LEU A 319 14.16 31.51 -5.69
C LEU A 319 14.75 31.88 -7.05
N SER A 320 14.68 33.16 -7.43
CA SER A 320 15.34 33.65 -8.66
C SER A 320 16.86 33.46 -8.67
N SER A 321 17.49 33.48 -7.50
CA SER A 321 18.92 33.23 -7.36
C SER A 321 19.26 31.75 -7.28
N LEU A 322 18.33 30.91 -6.79
CA LEU A 322 18.52 29.47 -6.61
C LEU A 322 18.23 28.70 -7.90
N LEU A 323 17.14 29.03 -8.59
CA LEU A 323 16.65 28.35 -9.79
C LEU A 323 17.06 29.01 -11.10
N GLY A 324 17.39 30.31 -11.08
CA GLY A 324 17.74 31.05 -12.29
C GLY A 324 16.61 31.00 -13.33
N ASP A 325 16.93 30.51 -14.53
CA ASP A 325 15.99 30.43 -15.65
C ASP A 325 14.90 29.35 -15.44
N GLU A 326 15.15 28.33 -14.61
CA GLU A 326 14.16 27.26 -14.32
C GLU A 326 12.98 27.76 -13.46
N LEU A 327 13.10 28.95 -12.85
CA LEU A 327 12.02 29.51 -12.02
C LEU A 327 10.73 29.71 -12.82
N GLU A 328 10.83 30.10 -14.09
CA GLU A 328 9.66 30.36 -14.95
C GLU A 328 8.83 29.08 -15.15
N ASP A 329 9.49 27.93 -15.27
CA ASP A 329 8.85 26.63 -15.44
C ASP A 329 8.06 26.21 -14.19
N TYR A 330 8.65 26.36 -13.00
CA TYR A 330 7.96 26.07 -11.75
C TYR A 330 6.79 27.04 -11.50
N GLN A 331 6.95 28.32 -11.86
CA GLN A 331 5.86 29.30 -11.77
C GLN A 331 4.71 28.95 -12.72
N LEU A 332 5.02 28.45 -13.93
CA LEU A 332 4.01 27.94 -14.85
C LEU A 332 3.30 26.71 -14.27
N GLY A 333 4.03 25.76 -13.68
CA GLY A 333 3.44 24.59 -13.00
C GLY A 333 2.48 24.97 -11.87
N ILE A 334 2.82 25.97 -11.04
CA ILE A 334 1.94 26.52 -10.01
C ILE A 334 0.68 27.15 -10.63
N GLN A 335 0.83 27.92 -11.72
CA GLN A 335 -0.31 28.53 -12.43
C GLN A 335 -1.24 27.48 -13.03
N ARG A 336 -0.67 26.43 -13.64
CA ARG A 336 -1.42 25.29 -14.18
C ARG A 336 -2.19 24.56 -13.10
N THR A 337 -1.54 24.27 -11.97
CA THR A 337 -2.19 23.64 -10.80
C THR A 337 -3.36 24.50 -10.30
N LYS A 338 -3.18 25.82 -10.18
CA LYS A 338 -4.26 26.74 -9.76
C LYS A 338 -5.42 26.78 -10.75
N ALA A 339 -5.13 26.87 -12.04
CA ALA A 339 -6.16 26.88 -13.07
C ALA A 339 -6.94 25.56 -13.08
N PHE A 340 -6.26 24.43 -12.97
CA PHE A 340 -6.92 23.13 -12.94
C PHE A 340 -7.73 22.95 -11.65
N VAL A 341 -7.26 23.39 -10.48
CA VAL A 341 -8.08 23.44 -9.26
C VAL A 341 -9.36 24.26 -9.45
N GLN A 342 -9.34 25.35 -10.21
CA GLN A 342 -10.55 26.12 -10.51
C GLN A 342 -11.52 25.37 -11.41
N GLU A 343 -11.02 24.65 -12.41
CA GLU A 343 -11.81 23.75 -13.26
C GLU A 343 -12.43 22.62 -12.41
N LEU A 344 -11.67 22.06 -11.46
CA LEU A 344 -12.13 20.99 -10.59
C LEU A 344 -13.34 21.39 -9.72
N ARG A 345 -13.54 22.69 -9.45
CA ARG A 345 -14.69 23.19 -8.68
C ARG A 345 -16.04 22.97 -9.38
N ASP A 346 -16.05 22.81 -10.70
CA ASP A 346 -17.26 22.51 -11.49
C ASP A 346 -17.13 21.17 -12.25
N TYR A 347 -16.17 20.31 -11.88
CA TYR A 347 -15.85 19.09 -12.62
C TYR A 347 -17.02 18.14 -12.79
N GLY A 348 -17.92 18.08 -11.81
CA GLY A 348 -19.15 17.28 -11.94
C GLY A 348 -20.00 17.69 -13.14
N ASN A 349 -19.92 18.94 -13.59
CA ASN A 349 -20.60 19.43 -14.80
C ASN A 349 -19.69 19.44 -16.04
N SER A 350 -18.36 19.49 -15.88
CA SER A 350 -17.41 19.57 -17.00
C SER A 350 -16.69 18.26 -17.35
N PHE A 351 -16.93 17.16 -16.63
CA PHE A 351 -16.40 15.82 -16.96
C PHE A 351 -16.95 15.27 -18.29
N PHE A 352 -18.19 15.60 -18.61
CA PHE A 352 -18.83 15.22 -19.86
C PHE A 352 -19.01 16.44 -20.74
N GLU A 353 -19.04 16.25 -22.06
CA GLU A 353 -19.41 17.31 -22.98
C GLU A 353 -20.86 17.79 -22.74
N GLU A 354 -21.11 19.05 -23.10
CA GLU A 354 -22.40 19.71 -22.86
C GLU A 354 -23.55 18.91 -23.48
N GLY A 355 -24.41 18.33 -22.63
CA GLY A 355 -25.60 17.58 -23.03
C GLY A 355 -25.50 16.07 -22.82
N TYR A 356 -24.31 15.49 -22.76
CA TYR A 356 -24.12 14.03 -22.63
C TYR A 356 -24.62 13.51 -21.29
N ARG A 357 -24.28 14.18 -20.18
CA ARG A 357 -24.75 13.83 -18.84
C ARG A 357 -26.27 13.68 -18.75
N ALA A 358 -27.03 14.57 -19.40
CA ALA A 358 -28.49 14.51 -19.38
C ALA A 358 -29.04 13.29 -20.14
N GLN A 359 -28.35 12.84 -21.19
CA GLN A 359 -28.72 11.62 -21.91
C GLN A 359 -28.33 10.38 -21.11
N LEU A 360 -27.14 10.35 -20.51
CA LEU A 360 -26.70 9.27 -19.63
C LEU A 360 -27.64 9.11 -18.43
N ASP A 361 -28.00 10.21 -17.75
CA ASP A 361 -28.97 10.20 -16.64
C ASP A 361 -30.34 9.67 -17.11
N SER A 362 -30.81 10.07 -18.29
CA SER A 362 -32.07 9.57 -18.86
C SER A 362 -32.04 8.08 -19.18
N TYR A 363 -30.92 7.58 -19.70
CA TYR A 363 -30.75 6.16 -20.00
C TYR A 363 -30.63 5.33 -18.71
N ALA A 364 -29.87 5.81 -17.73
CA ALA A 364 -29.78 5.19 -16.40
C ALA A 364 -31.15 5.15 -15.68
N ASP A 365 -31.96 6.20 -15.82
CA ASP A 365 -33.33 6.24 -15.30
C ASP A 365 -34.24 5.18 -15.94
N ILE A 366 -34.11 4.94 -17.25
CA ILE A 366 -34.83 3.86 -17.95
C ILE A 366 -34.42 2.50 -17.39
N LEU A 367 -33.10 2.22 -17.33
CA LEU A 367 -32.60 0.94 -16.81
C LEU A 367 -33.00 0.69 -15.35
N ARG A 368 -32.95 1.72 -14.52
CA ARG A 368 -33.41 1.65 -13.13
C ARG A 368 -34.92 1.37 -13.06
N GLY A 369 -35.72 2.06 -13.87
CA GLY A 369 -37.17 1.84 -13.94
C GLY A 369 -37.50 0.39 -14.31
N VAL A 370 -36.85 -0.14 -15.36
CA VAL A 370 -37.00 -1.55 -15.77
C VAL A 370 -36.65 -2.50 -14.63
N GLY A 371 -35.53 -2.27 -13.95
CA GLY A 371 -35.10 -3.08 -12.81
C GLY A 371 -36.07 -3.04 -11.64
N GLU A 372 -36.57 -1.86 -11.27
CA GLU A 372 -37.55 -1.67 -10.19
C GLU A 372 -38.90 -2.33 -10.52
N ASP A 373 -39.40 -2.16 -11.75
CA ASP A 373 -40.69 -2.72 -12.19
C ASP A 373 -40.65 -4.26 -12.28
N ASN A 374 -39.48 -4.85 -12.54
CA ASN A 374 -39.30 -6.28 -12.74
C ASN A 374 -38.62 -7.03 -11.57
N ALA A 375 -38.25 -6.36 -10.48
CA ALA A 375 -37.54 -6.99 -9.36
C ALA A 375 -38.29 -8.18 -8.75
N GLU A 376 -39.59 -8.05 -8.47
CA GLU A 376 -40.42 -9.14 -7.93
C GLU A 376 -40.58 -10.29 -8.95
N ASN A 377 -40.70 -9.96 -10.23
CA ASN A 377 -40.83 -10.96 -11.30
C ASN A 377 -39.54 -11.76 -11.48
N LEU A 378 -38.38 -11.11 -11.35
CA LEU A 378 -37.07 -11.78 -11.42
C LEU A 378 -36.82 -12.69 -10.22
N ASP A 379 -37.26 -12.28 -9.02
CA ASP A 379 -37.24 -13.14 -7.82
C ASP A 379 -38.12 -14.38 -8.00
N GLU A 380 -39.31 -14.22 -8.59
CA GLU A 380 -40.19 -15.34 -8.95
C GLU A 380 -39.54 -16.30 -9.95
N ILE A 381 -38.91 -15.79 -11.01
CA ILE A 381 -38.19 -16.61 -12.00
C ILE A 381 -37.01 -17.34 -11.36
N THR A 382 -36.22 -16.65 -10.52
CA THR A 382 -35.05 -17.24 -9.86
C THR A 382 -35.47 -18.33 -8.87
N THR A 383 -36.56 -18.10 -8.13
CA THR A 383 -37.19 -19.11 -7.26
C THR A 383 -37.67 -20.30 -8.09
N ALA A 384 -38.32 -20.07 -9.23
CA ALA A 384 -38.78 -21.12 -10.13
C ALA A 384 -37.65 -22.04 -10.60
N VAL A 385 -36.47 -21.51 -10.93
CA VAL A 385 -35.31 -22.31 -11.32
C VAL A 385 -34.90 -23.30 -10.22
N SER A 386 -34.83 -22.85 -8.97
CA SER A 386 -34.51 -23.71 -7.81
C SER A 386 -35.59 -24.78 -7.57
N GLU A 387 -36.87 -24.37 -7.59
CA GLU A 387 -38.01 -25.26 -7.40
C GLU A 387 -38.10 -26.33 -8.50
N ILE A 388 -37.82 -25.96 -9.75
CA ILE A 388 -37.75 -26.89 -10.89
C ILE A 388 -36.66 -27.93 -10.69
N ALA A 389 -35.46 -27.52 -10.22
CA ALA A 389 -34.37 -28.46 -9.95
C ALA A 389 -34.75 -29.48 -8.86
N GLY A 390 -35.32 -29.00 -7.75
CA GLY A 390 -35.80 -29.85 -6.66
C GLY A 390 -36.92 -30.79 -7.10
N PHE A 391 -37.89 -30.28 -7.87
CA PHE A 391 -38.98 -31.08 -8.42
C PHE A 391 -38.48 -32.16 -9.38
N TYR A 392 -37.52 -31.84 -10.25
CA TYR A 392 -36.89 -32.80 -11.15
C TYR A 392 -36.19 -33.91 -10.37
N ARG A 393 -35.40 -33.54 -9.33
CA ARG A 393 -34.73 -34.50 -8.43
C ARG A 393 -35.74 -35.46 -7.81
N ASP A 394 -36.83 -34.94 -7.26
CA ASP A 394 -37.87 -35.76 -6.65
C ASP A 394 -38.56 -36.68 -7.65
N CYS A 395 -38.87 -36.20 -8.86
CA CYS A 395 -39.44 -37.02 -9.93
C CYS A 395 -38.52 -38.20 -10.31
N TYR A 396 -37.22 -37.93 -10.41
CA TYR A 396 -36.22 -38.90 -10.81
C TYR A 396 -36.01 -39.97 -9.73
N LEU A 397 -35.82 -39.56 -8.47
CA LEU A 397 -35.54 -40.48 -7.37
C LEU A 397 -36.78 -41.29 -6.93
N ASN A 398 -37.99 -40.73 -7.03
CA ASN A 398 -39.21 -41.37 -6.51
C ASN A 398 -40.01 -42.22 -7.52
N SER A 399 -39.44 -42.56 -8.69
CA SER A 399 -40.14 -43.31 -9.76
C SER A 399 -41.47 -42.67 -10.18
N GLY A 400 -41.52 -41.34 -10.20
CA GLY A 400 -42.70 -40.53 -10.49
C GLY A 400 -42.66 -39.20 -9.74
N CYS A 401 -43.33 -38.19 -10.30
CA CYS A 401 -43.34 -36.85 -9.72
C CYS A 401 -44.27 -36.73 -8.51
N PRO A 402 -43.84 -36.02 -7.44
CA PRO A 402 -44.71 -35.70 -6.32
C PRO A 402 -45.84 -34.74 -6.74
N SER A 403 -46.80 -34.52 -5.84
CA SER A 403 -47.79 -33.46 -6.02
C SER A 403 -47.12 -32.10 -5.96
N VAL A 404 -47.44 -31.24 -6.92
CA VAL A 404 -46.88 -29.89 -7.03
C VAL A 404 -47.51 -28.95 -5.99
N SER A 405 -46.72 -28.00 -5.48
CA SER A 405 -47.23 -26.97 -4.56
C SER A 405 -48.26 -26.08 -5.27
N PRO A 406 -49.42 -25.77 -4.64
CA PRO A 406 -50.40 -24.85 -5.20
C PRO A 406 -49.90 -23.39 -5.24
N GLU A 407 -48.75 -23.09 -4.62
CA GLU A 407 -48.15 -21.76 -4.55
C GLU A 407 -47.23 -21.44 -5.75
N TRP A 408 -46.85 -22.44 -6.56
CA TRP A 408 -45.99 -22.25 -7.74
C TRP A 408 -46.76 -21.59 -8.88
N GLN A 409 -46.66 -20.28 -8.99
CA GLN A 409 -47.38 -19.49 -9.99
C GLN A 409 -46.85 -19.71 -11.42
N TRP A 410 -45.56 -20.00 -11.57
CA TRP A 410 -44.92 -20.36 -12.84
C TRP A 410 -45.38 -21.74 -13.41
N TYR A 411 -46.00 -22.59 -12.59
CA TYR A 411 -46.33 -23.97 -12.95
C TYR A 411 -47.77 -24.13 -13.47
N GLN A 412 -47.93 -24.77 -14.64
CA GLN A 412 -49.25 -25.09 -15.23
C GLN A 412 -49.46 -26.60 -15.42
N SER A 413 -48.46 -27.31 -15.95
CA SER A 413 -48.54 -28.74 -16.23
C SER A 413 -47.16 -29.38 -16.31
N HIS A 414 -47.07 -30.70 -16.12
CA HIS A 414 -45.86 -31.46 -16.41
C HIS A 414 -46.15 -32.76 -17.16
N THR A 415 -45.14 -33.25 -17.88
CA THR A 415 -45.04 -34.63 -18.35
C THR A 415 -43.65 -35.14 -18.00
N TYR A 416 -43.56 -36.31 -17.38
CA TYR A 416 -42.29 -36.93 -17.01
C TYR A 416 -42.09 -38.26 -17.73
N SER A 417 -41.01 -38.36 -18.50
CA SER A 417 -40.55 -39.56 -19.18
C SER A 417 -39.06 -39.71 -18.91
N ALA A 418 -38.71 -40.44 -17.85
CA ALA A 418 -37.35 -40.55 -17.34
C ALA A 418 -36.29 -40.76 -18.45
N PRO A 419 -35.19 -39.97 -18.47
CA PRO A 419 -34.80 -38.97 -17.48
C PRO A 419 -35.28 -37.54 -17.81
N VAL A 420 -36.27 -37.33 -18.67
CA VAL A 420 -36.70 -36.00 -19.14
C VAL A 420 -38.02 -35.57 -18.49
N LEU A 421 -38.04 -34.35 -17.95
CA LEU A 421 -39.22 -33.65 -17.46
C LEU A 421 -39.54 -32.49 -18.40
N THR A 422 -40.79 -32.42 -18.85
CA THR A 422 -41.28 -31.31 -19.67
C THR A 422 -42.36 -30.56 -18.90
N LEU A 423 -42.22 -29.24 -18.79
CA LEU A 423 -43.13 -28.36 -18.08
C LEU A 423 -43.95 -27.51 -19.07
N ASN A 424 -45.11 -27.06 -18.63
CA ASN A 424 -45.94 -26.04 -19.30
C ASN A 424 -46.22 -26.34 -20.78
N GLY A 425 -46.56 -27.59 -21.10
CA GLY A 425 -46.92 -28.00 -22.46
C GLY A 425 -45.75 -28.01 -23.46
N GLY A 426 -44.50 -28.07 -22.99
CA GLY A 426 -43.31 -28.06 -23.84
C GLY A 426 -42.52 -26.76 -23.81
N GLY A 427 -42.95 -25.76 -23.04
CA GLY A 427 -42.26 -24.48 -22.93
C GLY A 427 -40.93 -24.53 -22.17
N PHE A 428 -40.73 -25.55 -21.33
CA PHE A 428 -39.49 -25.73 -20.57
C PHE A 428 -39.18 -27.23 -20.42
N GLU A 429 -37.93 -27.62 -20.65
CA GLU A 429 -37.43 -28.99 -20.57
C GLU A 429 -36.30 -29.09 -19.55
N VAL A 430 -36.33 -30.16 -18.75
CA VAL A 430 -35.33 -30.47 -17.73
C VAL A 430 -34.85 -31.90 -17.92
N SER A 431 -33.54 -32.09 -17.90
CA SER A 431 -32.91 -33.41 -18.01
C SER A 431 -31.65 -33.48 -17.13
N GLN A 432 -30.88 -34.56 -17.22
CA GLN A 432 -29.60 -34.66 -16.52
C GLN A 432 -28.49 -35.23 -17.41
N ALA A 433 -27.26 -34.85 -17.12
CA ALA A 433 -26.06 -35.40 -17.73
C ALA A 433 -24.92 -35.51 -16.70
N VAL A 434 -23.97 -36.40 -16.97
CA VAL A 434 -22.71 -36.45 -16.20
C VAL A 434 -21.90 -35.20 -16.55
N ALA A 435 -21.52 -34.43 -15.54
CA ALA A 435 -20.78 -33.19 -15.73
C ALA A 435 -19.34 -33.48 -16.14
N ASP A 436 -18.88 -32.82 -17.20
CA ASP A 436 -17.45 -32.73 -17.46
C ASP A 436 -16.83 -31.66 -16.56
N ILE A 437 -15.94 -32.10 -15.68
CA ILE A 437 -15.15 -31.26 -14.77
C ILE A 437 -13.65 -31.36 -15.05
N ASN A 438 -13.22 -32.25 -15.97
CA ASN A 438 -11.83 -32.45 -16.33
C ASN A 438 -11.57 -31.91 -17.74
N LEU A 439 -11.49 -30.59 -17.85
CA LEU A 439 -11.31 -29.89 -19.12
C LEU A 439 -9.93 -30.12 -19.79
N LEU A 440 -9.06 -30.93 -19.17
CA LEU A 440 -7.71 -31.25 -19.65
C LEU A 440 -7.62 -32.59 -20.37
N ASP A 441 -8.70 -33.38 -20.40
CA ASP A 441 -8.77 -34.61 -21.18
C ASP A 441 -9.49 -34.43 -22.53
N ASP A 442 -9.44 -35.46 -23.37
CA ASP A 442 -10.08 -35.44 -24.69
C ASP A 442 -11.59 -35.82 -24.64
N SER A 443 -12.18 -35.95 -23.45
CA SER A 443 -13.50 -36.54 -23.22
C SER A 443 -14.57 -35.53 -22.79
N ASN A 444 -15.14 -34.81 -23.74
CA ASN A 444 -16.25 -33.85 -23.54
C ASN A 444 -17.60 -34.47 -23.09
N SER A 445 -17.66 -35.79 -22.84
CA SER A 445 -18.89 -36.50 -22.44
C SER A 445 -18.56 -37.70 -21.56
N PRO A 446 -18.06 -37.48 -20.33
CA PRO A 446 -17.64 -38.55 -19.45
C PRO A 446 -18.82 -39.45 -19.04
N SER A 447 -18.57 -40.75 -18.89
CA SER A 447 -19.59 -41.70 -18.41
C SER A 447 -19.82 -41.68 -16.90
N SER A 448 -18.91 -41.04 -16.16
CA SER A 448 -18.96 -40.89 -14.70
C SER A 448 -18.10 -39.69 -14.28
N SER A 449 -18.52 -38.95 -13.25
CA SER A 449 -17.82 -37.76 -12.77
C SER A 449 -18.11 -37.55 -11.29
N ARG A 450 -17.46 -36.58 -10.64
CA ARG A 450 -17.83 -36.12 -9.29
C ARG A 450 -18.92 -35.05 -9.33
N ALA A 451 -19.55 -34.82 -10.48
CA ALA A 451 -20.65 -33.89 -10.61
C ALA A 451 -21.70 -34.36 -11.62
N ILE A 452 -22.94 -33.92 -11.42
CA ILE A 452 -24.08 -34.14 -12.30
C ILE A 452 -24.70 -32.79 -12.63
N ASP A 453 -25.03 -32.59 -13.91
CA ASP A 453 -25.73 -31.41 -14.40
C ASP A 453 -27.22 -31.72 -14.54
N ILE A 454 -28.08 -30.96 -13.86
CA ILE A 454 -29.50 -30.85 -14.14
C ILE A 454 -29.64 -29.77 -15.22
N LEU A 455 -29.86 -30.20 -16.45
CA LEU A 455 -29.90 -29.34 -17.63
C LEU A 455 -31.28 -28.71 -17.77
N MET A 456 -31.35 -27.42 -18.06
CA MET A 456 -32.58 -26.65 -18.18
C MET A 456 -32.60 -25.83 -19.47
N LYS A 457 -33.66 -25.99 -20.27
CA LYS A 457 -33.83 -25.27 -21.54
C LYS A 457 -35.28 -24.82 -21.73
N GLY A 458 -35.47 -23.62 -22.27
CA GLY A 458 -36.77 -23.08 -22.65
C GLY A 458 -37.04 -21.72 -22.01
N THR A 459 -38.32 -21.35 -21.93
CA THR A 459 -38.75 -20.02 -21.47
C THR A 459 -39.52 -20.11 -20.16
N LEU A 460 -39.08 -19.34 -19.16
CA LEU A 460 -39.84 -19.05 -17.94
C LEU A 460 -40.47 -17.67 -18.05
N VAL A 461 -41.67 -17.52 -17.51
CA VAL A 461 -42.45 -16.28 -17.61
C VAL A 461 -43.06 -15.93 -16.25
N ALA A 462 -42.86 -14.69 -15.79
CA ALA A 462 -43.50 -14.11 -14.62
C ALA A 462 -44.03 -12.72 -14.97
N ASN A 463 -45.36 -12.54 -14.95
CA ASN A 463 -46.08 -11.28 -15.22
C ASN A 463 -45.63 -10.44 -16.45
N GLY A 464 -45.06 -11.05 -17.50
CA GLY A 464 -44.60 -10.33 -18.70
C GLY A 464 -43.10 -10.48 -18.92
N LEU A 465 -42.32 -10.52 -17.84
CA LEU A 465 -40.88 -10.81 -17.83
C LEU A 465 -40.62 -12.23 -18.31
N ARG A 466 -39.71 -12.38 -19.29
CA ARG A 466 -39.32 -13.66 -19.87
C ARG A 466 -37.85 -13.91 -19.67
N LEU A 467 -37.51 -15.06 -19.08
CA LEU A 467 -36.17 -15.62 -19.09
C LEU A 467 -36.12 -16.77 -20.08
N GLU A 468 -35.31 -16.61 -21.12
CA GLU A 468 -35.02 -17.64 -22.10
C GLU A 468 -33.65 -18.23 -21.80
N LEU A 469 -33.61 -19.56 -21.64
CA LEU A 469 -32.38 -20.32 -21.49
C LEU A 469 -32.23 -21.18 -22.73
N ASP A 470 -31.23 -20.90 -23.57
CA ASP A 470 -30.98 -21.67 -24.77
C ASP A 470 -29.70 -22.52 -24.70
N HIS A 471 -29.69 -23.55 -25.55
CA HIS A 471 -28.59 -24.48 -25.81
C HIS A 471 -28.20 -24.48 -27.30
N THR A 472 -28.45 -23.41 -28.07
CA THR A 472 -28.19 -23.43 -29.53
C THR A 472 -27.51 -22.16 -30.05
N TYR A 473 -26.21 -22.26 -30.33
CA TYR A 473 -25.61 -21.55 -31.45
C TYR A 473 -25.49 -22.51 -32.64
N SER A 474 -25.69 -21.98 -33.85
CA SER A 474 -25.75 -22.71 -35.12
C SER A 474 -24.75 -23.87 -35.24
N ASP A 475 -25.25 -25.09 -35.51
CA ASP A 475 -24.55 -26.31 -35.97
C ASP A 475 -23.25 -26.79 -35.25
N ASP A 476 -22.73 -26.09 -34.23
CA ASP A 476 -21.53 -26.48 -33.47
C ASP A 476 -21.87 -26.87 -32.01
N GLU A 477 -21.05 -27.78 -31.47
CA GLU A 477 -21.16 -28.44 -30.15
C GLU A 477 -21.34 -27.42 -29.00
N ILE A 478 -22.29 -27.64 -28.07
CA ILE A 478 -22.49 -26.81 -26.88
C ILE A 478 -21.22 -26.85 -26.02
N SER A 479 -20.60 -25.70 -25.75
CA SER A 479 -19.42 -25.64 -24.87
C SER A 479 -19.78 -25.81 -23.38
N SER A 480 -20.96 -25.36 -22.95
CA SER A 480 -21.51 -25.61 -21.61
C SER A 480 -23.03 -25.35 -21.56
N PRO A 481 -23.85 -26.22 -20.92
CA PRO A 481 -25.30 -26.05 -20.85
C PRO A 481 -25.79 -25.28 -19.61
N SER A 482 -26.97 -24.65 -19.72
CA SER A 482 -27.66 -23.96 -18.62
C SER A 482 -28.34 -24.95 -17.66
N GLY A 483 -28.37 -24.61 -16.36
CA GLY A 483 -29.03 -25.38 -15.32
C GLY A 483 -28.31 -25.37 -13.97
N LEU A 484 -28.47 -26.45 -13.20
CA LEU A 484 -27.89 -26.63 -11.88
C LEU A 484 -26.87 -27.78 -11.90
N ARG A 485 -25.63 -27.52 -11.54
CA ARG A 485 -24.61 -28.56 -11.32
C ARG A 485 -24.53 -28.90 -9.83
N ILE A 486 -24.43 -30.18 -9.51
CA ILE A 486 -24.31 -30.70 -8.14
C ILE A 486 -23.02 -31.50 -8.04
N PHE A 487 -22.19 -31.20 -7.04
CA PHE A 487 -20.92 -31.87 -6.80
C PHE A 487 -21.03 -32.88 -5.65
N TYR A 488 -20.30 -34.00 -5.76
CA TYR A 488 -20.30 -35.12 -4.83
C TYR A 488 -18.86 -35.52 -4.44
N GLU A 489 -18.72 -36.17 -3.29
CA GLU A 489 -17.43 -36.70 -2.80
C GLU A 489 -16.92 -37.84 -3.70
N ASP A 490 -17.82 -38.78 -4.01
CA ASP A 490 -17.55 -39.96 -4.80
C ASP A 490 -17.94 -39.78 -6.28
N THR A 491 -17.35 -40.62 -7.14
CA THR A 491 -17.70 -40.65 -8.56
C THR A 491 -19.11 -41.23 -8.76
N VAL A 492 -19.96 -40.50 -9.47
CA VAL A 492 -21.35 -40.83 -9.77
C VAL A 492 -21.59 -40.91 -11.28
N THR A 493 -22.66 -41.60 -11.70
CA THR A 493 -23.09 -41.72 -13.11
C THR A 493 -24.46 -41.10 -13.39
N VAL A 494 -25.20 -40.74 -12.34
CA VAL A 494 -26.55 -40.15 -12.36
C VAL A 494 -26.74 -39.33 -11.08
N LEU A 495 -27.82 -38.55 -11.01
CA LEU A 495 -28.24 -37.82 -9.81
C LEU A 495 -28.41 -38.77 -8.60
N GLN A 496 -27.91 -38.39 -7.44
CA GLN A 496 -27.97 -39.18 -6.21
C GLN A 496 -29.00 -38.65 -5.20
N ASP A 497 -29.33 -39.47 -4.20
CA ASP A 497 -30.15 -39.10 -3.05
C ASP A 497 -29.28 -38.40 -1.99
N GLU A 498 -29.71 -37.24 -1.51
CA GLU A 498 -28.90 -36.39 -0.60
C GLU A 498 -28.65 -37.03 0.77
N VAL A 499 -29.44 -38.04 1.16
CA VAL A 499 -29.23 -38.80 2.39
C VAL A 499 -28.09 -39.83 2.22
N SER A 500 -27.94 -40.43 1.05
CA SER A 500 -26.90 -41.43 0.79
C SER A 500 -25.59 -40.78 0.35
N ASP A 501 -25.66 -39.77 -0.51
CA ASP A 501 -24.52 -39.05 -1.07
C ASP A 501 -24.83 -37.55 -1.03
N PRO A 502 -24.54 -36.87 0.10
CA PRO A 502 -24.83 -35.46 0.26
C PRO A 502 -24.01 -34.60 -0.71
N ALA A 503 -24.61 -33.49 -1.17
CA ALA A 503 -23.92 -32.55 -2.02
C ALA A 503 -22.74 -31.89 -1.30
N LEU A 504 -21.63 -31.71 -2.02
CA LEU A 504 -20.49 -30.91 -1.59
C LEU A 504 -20.63 -29.44 -2.00
N ALA A 505 -21.27 -29.19 -3.13
CA ALA A 505 -21.43 -27.85 -3.70
C ALA A 505 -22.56 -27.86 -4.74
N TYR A 506 -23.08 -26.68 -5.03
CA TYR A 506 -24.05 -26.41 -6.09
C TYR A 506 -23.55 -25.29 -6.99
N GLN A 507 -23.78 -25.35 -8.29
CA GLN A 507 -23.48 -24.25 -9.20
C GLN A 507 -24.68 -23.99 -10.10
N ILE A 508 -25.29 -22.81 -9.97
CA ILE A 508 -26.31 -22.34 -10.90
C ILE A 508 -25.57 -21.71 -12.08
N ARG A 509 -25.98 -22.06 -13.31
CA ARG A 509 -25.37 -21.55 -14.54
C ARG A 509 -26.45 -21.24 -15.56
N TRP A 510 -26.49 -20.00 -16.00
CA TRP A 510 -27.20 -19.58 -17.20
C TRP A 510 -26.13 -19.22 -18.21
N THR A 511 -25.72 -20.18 -19.04
CA THR A 511 -24.54 -20.04 -19.91
C THR A 511 -24.81 -19.18 -21.14
N ASP A 512 -26.09 -19.11 -21.52
CA ASP A 512 -26.62 -18.29 -22.60
C ASP A 512 -28.08 -17.98 -22.24
N PHE A 513 -28.32 -16.75 -21.77
CA PHE A 513 -29.64 -16.30 -21.38
C PHE A 513 -30.04 -15.02 -22.10
N THR A 514 -31.35 -14.88 -22.28
CA THR A 514 -32.00 -13.63 -22.71
C THR A 514 -33.09 -13.30 -21.70
N LEU A 515 -33.10 -12.06 -21.19
CA LEU A 515 -34.08 -11.55 -20.25
C LEU A 515 -34.68 -10.25 -20.81
N TYR A 516 -36.01 -10.22 -20.98
CA TYR A 516 -36.74 -9.04 -21.48
C TYR A 516 -38.19 -9.06 -20.98
N ASP A 517 -38.81 -7.89 -20.91
CA ASP A 517 -40.26 -7.77 -20.68
C ASP A 517 -41.00 -7.77 -22.03
N ALA A 518 -41.85 -8.77 -22.23
CA ALA A 518 -42.59 -8.93 -23.48
C ALA A 518 -43.66 -7.84 -23.70
N ASP A 519 -44.11 -7.17 -22.65
CA ASP A 519 -45.10 -6.09 -22.75
C ASP A 519 -44.47 -4.76 -23.20
N ASP A 520 -43.15 -4.60 -23.03
CA ASP A 520 -42.38 -3.40 -23.38
C ASP A 520 -41.73 -3.45 -24.78
N VAL A 521 -41.79 -4.60 -25.47
CA VAL A 521 -41.27 -4.72 -26.84
C VAL A 521 -41.96 -3.72 -27.79
N GLY A 522 -41.18 -2.87 -28.44
CA GLY A 522 -41.63 -1.77 -29.29
C GLY A 522 -42.04 -0.50 -28.55
N ALA A 523 -41.85 -0.45 -27.22
CA ALA A 523 -42.04 0.75 -26.39
C ALA A 523 -40.72 1.54 -26.24
N ALA A 524 -40.79 2.70 -25.58
CA ALA A 524 -39.59 3.50 -25.30
C ALA A 524 -38.75 2.96 -24.12
N SER A 525 -39.31 2.03 -23.34
CA SER A 525 -38.64 1.30 -22.25
C SER A 525 -38.19 -0.09 -22.69
N GLU A 526 -38.22 -0.39 -23.99
CA GLU A 526 -37.73 -1.66 -24.51
C GLU A 526 -36.28 -1.86 -24.09
N THR A 527 -36.01 -3.00 -23.44
CA THR A 527 -34.66 -3.39 -23.03
C THR A 527 -34.50 -4.89 -23.11
N GLU A 528 -33.33 -5.33 -23.56
CA GLU A 528 -32.93 -6.73 -23.59
C GLU A 528 -31.62 -6.90 -22.83
N LEU A 529 -31.57 -7.87 -21.90
CA LEU A 529 -30.35 -8.31 -21.23
C LEU A 529 -29.97 -9.71 -21.75
N THR A 530 -28.81 -9.82 -22.38
CA THR A 530 -28.25 -11.10 -22.87
C THR A 530 -26.92 -11.40 -22.22
N GLY A 531 -26.59 -12.68 -22.05
CA GLY A 531 -25.23 -13.07 -21.64
C GLY A 531 -25.14 -14.38 -20.87
N ALA A 532 -24.19 -14.44 -19.94
CA ALA A 532 -23.92 -15.58 -19.09
C ALA A 532 -23.87 -15.18 -17.61
N PHE A 533 -24.47 -16.00 -16.75
CA PHE A 533 -24.47 -15.85 -15.29
C PHE A 533 -24.11 -17.18 -14.64
N SER A 534 -23.30 -17.15 -13.58
CA SER A 534 -23.10 -18.29 -12.71
C SER A 534 -22.84 -17.91 -11.27
N ILE A 535 -23.27 -18.77 -10.36
CA ILE A 535 -22.98 -18.66 -8.93
C ILE A 535 -22.63 -20.06 -8.40
N LEU A 536 -21.48 -20.17 -7.75
CA LEU A 536 -20.99 -21.37 -7.09
C LEU A 536 -21.24 -21.26 -5.58
N TYR A 537 -21.94 -22.24 -5.05
CA TYR A 537 -22.19 -22.44 -3.63
C TYR A 537 -21.34 -23.60 -3.11
N GLN A 538 -20.45 -23.34 -2.15
CA GLN A 538 -19.57 -24.33 -1.54
C GLN A 538 -20.13 -24.78 -0.18
N GLY A 539 -20.15 -26.09 0.04
CA GLY A 539 -20.60 -26.69 1.30
C GLY A 539 -19.60 -26.48 2.45
N VAL A 540 -20.13 -26.16 3.63
CA VAL A 540 -19.42 -26.00 4.89
C VAL A 540 -20.12 -26.82 5.98
N ASP A 541 -19.34 -27.60 6.72
CA ASP A 541 -19.85 -28.41 7.83
C ASP A 541 -19.97 -27.55 9.10
N ASP A 542 -20.91 -27.91 9.97
CA ASP A 542 -21.08 -27.23 11.27
C ASP A 542 -19.80 -27.38 12.11
N PRO A 543 -19.18 -26.28 12.59
CA PRO A 543 -18.00 -26.34 13.44
C PRO A 543 -18.22 -27.12 14.74
N ASP A 544 -19.46 -27.17 15.27
CA ASP A 544 -19.80 -27.96 16.46
C ASP A 544 -20.16 -29.42 16.12
N GLY A 545 -20.30 -29.75 14.84
CA GLY A 545 -20.65 -31.08 14.34
C GLY A 545 -22.07 -31.55 14.69
N VAL A 546 -22.98 -30.62 15.03
CA VAL A 546 -24.35 -30.93 15.49
C VAL A 546 -25.39 -30.75 14.38
N SER A 547 -25.16 -29.81 13.48
CA SER A 547 -26.12 -29.34 12.48
C SER A 547 -25.80 -29.88 11.09
N GLU A 548 -26.71 -29.61 10.15
CA GLU A 548 -26.52 -29.95 8.74
C GLU A 548 -25.48 -29.06 8.05
N ARG A 549 -24.95 -29.56 6.92
CA ARG A 549 -24.09 -28.81 6.02
C ARG A 549 -24.85 -27.62 5.44
N ARG A 550 -24.19 -26.47 5.38
CA ARG A 550 -24.71 -25.25 4.76
C ARG A 550 -23.83 -24.84 3.59
N PHE A 551 -24.23 -23.84 2.83
CA PHE A 551 -23.61 -23.50 1.56
C PHE A 551 -23.32 -22.01 1.45
N ASN A 552 -22.06 -21.66 1.26
CA ASN A 552 -21.61 -20.29 1.06
C ASN A 552 -21.47 -19.95 -0.41
N ILE A 553 -21.71 -18.69 -0.75
CA ILE A 553 -21.30 -18.17 -2.05
C ILE A 553 -19.77 -18.23 -2.10
N SER A 554 -19.24 -18.95 -3.08
CA SER A 554 -17.80 -19.10 -3.33
C SER A 554 -17.36 -18.18 -4.47
N GLU A 555 -18.13 -18.19 -5.57
CA GLU A 555 -17.87 -17.40 -6.77
C GLU A 555 -19.18 -16.92 -7.39
N VAL A 556 -19.18 -15.71 -7.92
CA VAL A 556 -20.25 -15.13 -8.75
C VAL A 556 -19.62 -14.57 -10.02
N VAL A 557 -20.20 -14.87 -11.18
CA VAL A 557 -19.80 -14.32 -12.47
C VAL A 557 -21.04 -13.90 -13.25
N LEU A 558 -21.06 -12.67 -13.74
CA LEU A 558 -22.01 -12.15 -14.72
C LEU A 558 -21.22 -11.54 -15.86
N ASN A 559 -21.53 -11.93 -17.09
CA ASN A 559 -21.06 -11.27 -18.29
C ASN A 559 -22.27 -11.02 -19.17
N SER A 560 -22.65 -9.76 -19.34
CA SER A 560 -23.91 -9.41 -19.97
C SER A 560 -23.84 -8.16 -20.82
N ARG A 561 -24.80 -8.05 -21.73
CA ARG A 561 -25.05 -6.91 -22.60
C ARG A 561 -26.49 -6.48 -22.42
N ILE A 562 -26.70 -5.19 -22.21
CA ILE A 562 -27.99 -4.52 -22.19
C ILE A 562 -28.13 -3.75 -23.51
N SER A 563 -29.22 -4.01 -24.23
CA SER A 563 -29.62 -3.30 -25.45
C SER A 563 -30.93 -2.56 -25.22
N ASP A 564 -31.14 -1.45 -25.91
CA ASP A 564 -32.41 -0.71 -25.94
C ASP A 564 -33.41 -1.24 -26.99
N VAL A 565 -33.06 -2.33 -27.69
CA VAL A 565 -33.91 -3.00 -28.68
C VAL A 565 -33.75 -4.51 -28.55
N TYR A 566 -34.85 -5.27 -28.63
CA TYR A 566 -34.88 -6.73 -28.63
C TYR A 566 -34.69 -7.30 -30.06
N GLU A 567 -33.78 -8.28 -30.23
CA GLU A 567 -33.54 -9.05 -31.47
C GLU A 567 -33.50 -8.22 -32.78
N ASP A 568 -32.59 -7.24 -32.90
CA ASP A 568 -32.40 -6.52 -34.18
C ASP A 568 -31.15 -6.96 -34.96
N ASP A 569 -31.34 -7.89 -35.89
CA ASP A 569 -30.34 -8.32 -36.88
C ASP A 569 -29.80 -7.18 -37.78
N ASN A 570 -30.40 -5.97 -37.75
CA ASN A 570 -30.02 -4.85 -38.63
C ASN A 570 -28.99 -3.89 -38.02
N GLY A 571 -28.53 -4.12 -36.78
CA GLY A 571 -27.49 -3.30 -36.13
C GLY A 571 -27.95 -1.88 -35.82
N THR A 572 -29.19 -1.73 -35.33
CA THR A 572 -29.85 -0.45 -35.03
C THR A 572 -29.91 -0.11 -33.55
N ASP A 573 -29.27 -0.91 -32.69
CA ASP A 573 -29.13 -0.65 -31.26
C ASP A 573 -28.48 0.72 -31.05
N ALA A 574 -29.21 1.65 -30.46
CA ALA A 574 -28.78 3.03 -30.29
C ALA A 574 -28.03 3.21 -28.97
N ASN A 575 -28.41 2.46 -27.93
CA ASN A 575 -27.80 2.53 -26.62
C ASN A 575 -27.43 1.13 -26.12
N ILE A 576 -26.16 0.93 -25.81
CA ILE A 576 -25.61 -0.37 -25.40
C ILE A 576 -24.85 -0.19 -24.10
N THR A 577 -25.08 -1.10 -23.16
CA THR A 577 -24.22 -1.25 -21.98
C THR A 577 -23.68 -2.67 -21.94
N THR A 578 -22.36 -2.82 -21.78
CA THR A 578 -21.78 -4.11 -21.40
C THR A 578 -21.49 -4.10 -19.91
N VAL A 579 -21.75 -5.20 -19.22
CA VAL A 579 -21.53 -5.36 -17.79
C VAL A 579 -20.82 -6.68 -17.54
N PHE A 580 -19.68 -6.61 -16.87
CA PHE A 580 -18.96 -7.76 -16.34
C PHE A 580 -18.85 -7.63 -14.82
N LEU A 581 -19.25 -8.65 -14.10
CA LEU A 581 -19.08 -8.75 -12.65
C LEU A 581 -18.45 -10.10 -12.33
N THR A 582 -17.42 -10.09 -11.50
CA THR A 582 -16.88 -11.29 -10.87
C THR A 582 -16.66 -11.02 -9.39
N ALA A 583 -17.02 -11.95 -8.53
CA ALA A 583 -16.76 -11.85 -7.10
C ALA A 583 -16.40 -13.22 -6.53
N ASN A 584 -15.39 -13.25 -5.68
CA ASN A 584 -14.91 -14.44 -4.99
C ASN A 584 -14.97 -14.19 -3.48
N ALA A 585 -15.49 -15.17 -2.76
CA ALA A 585 -15.46 -15.14 -1.31
C ALA A 585 -14.05 -15.36 -0.76
N ASN A 586 -13.79 -14.81 0.43
CA ASN A 586 -12.54 -15.03 1.14
C ASN A 586 -12.58 -16.33 1.98
N GLN A 587 -13.68 -16.56 2.70
CA GLN A 587 -13.84 -17.65 3.69
C GLN A 587 -14.97 -18.63 3.32
N ALA A 588 -15.12 -18.96 2.03
CA ALA A 588 -16.20 -19.84 1.56
C ALA A 588 -16.20 -21.22 2.21
N SER A 589 -15.03 -21.75 2.56
CA SER A 589 -14.87 -23.07 3.21
C SER A 589 -15.02 -23.04 4.73
N GLU A 590 -15.04 -21.85 5.35
CA GLU A 590 -14.88 -21.71 6.79
C GLU A 590 -16.05 -21.00 7.46
N PHE A 591 -16.66 -20.01 6.81
CA PHE A 591 -17.78 -19.26 7.37
C PHE A 591 -19.02 -20.16 7.52
N TYR A 592 -19.65 -20.26 8.68
CA TYR A 592 -20.89 -21.04 8.83
C TYR A 592 -22.12 -20.11 8.80
N PRO A 593 -22.90 -20.06 7.70
CA PRO A 593 -24.00 -19.10 7.54
C PRO A 593 -25.20 -19.46 8.42
N GLU A 594 -26.12 -18.52 8.71
CA GLU A 594 -27.33 -18.80 9.51
C GLU A 594 -28.39 -19.64 8.78
N SER A 595 -28.49 -19.48 7.46
CA SER A 595 -29.39 -20.18 6.56
C SER A 595 -28.67 -21.29 5.79
N GLU A 596 -29.43 -22.23 5.22
CA GLU A 596 -28.87 -23.32 4.39
C GLU A 596 -27.99 -22.77 3.26
N PHE A 597 -28.41 -21.68 2.61
CA PHE A 597 -27.63 -20.95 1.61
C PHE A 597 -27.34 -19.54 2.12
N ALA A 598 -26.08 -19.12 2.06
CA ALA A 598 -25.68 -17.76 2.41
C ALA A 598 -26.27 -16.74 1.44
N SER A 599 -26.68 -15.57 1.95
CA SER A 599 -27.07 -14.43 1.13
C SER A 599 -25.86 -13.56 0.78
N PHE A 600 -26.00 -12.65 -0.18
CA PHE A 600 -24.97 -11.65 -0.50
C PHE A 600 -24.60 -10.76 0.70
N ASN A 601 -25.50 -10.58 1.68
CA ASN A 601 -25.17 -9.81 2.89
C ASN A 601 -24.07 -10.48 3.72
N ALA A 602 -23.90 -11.82 3.62
CA ALA A 602 -22.87 -12.56 4.34
C ALA A 602 -21.45 -12.10 3.97
N PHE A 603 -21.25 -11.47 2.80
CA PHE A 603 -19.98 -10.86 2.44
C PHE A 603 -19.57 -9.73 3.39
N PHE A 604 -20.54 -9.05 4.03
CA PHE A 604 -20.33 -7.86 4.86
C PHE A 604 -20.73 -8.04 6.33
N GLU A 605 -21.58 -9.02 6.62
CA GLU A 605 -22.07 -9.32 7.97
C GLU A 605 -21.20 -10.37 8.67
N ARG A 606 -20.85 -10.10 9.94
CA ARG A 606 -20.08 -11.02 10.78
C ARG A 606 -20.92 -12.21 11.23
N ALA A 607 -20.27 -13.34 11.50
CA ALA A 607 -20.89 -14.53 12.05
C ALA A 607 -21.62 -14.23 13.37
N PRO A 608 -22.95 -14.38 13.43
CA PRO A 608 -23.72 -13.99 14.61
C PRO A 608 -23.60 -14.99 15.78
N LEU A 609 -23.16 -16.22 15.51
CA LEU A 609 -23.02 -17.27 16.53
C LEU A 609 -21.84 -17.03 17.48
N TYR A 610 -20.82 -16.28 17.03
CA TYR A 610 -19.58 -16.05 17.76
C TYR A 610 -19.26 -14.55 17.80
N PRO A 611 -19.84 -13.78 18.73
CA PRO A 611 -19.58 -12.35 18.83
C PRO A 611 -18.17 -12.07 19.38
N GLU A 612 -17.54 -11.01 18.89
CA GLU A 612 -16.27 -10.51 19.41
C GLU A 612 -16.33 -10.25 20.92
N GLY A 613 -15.19 -10.49 21.59
CA GLY A 613 -15.08 -10.51 23.04
C GLY A 613 -15.43 -11.85 23.68
N THR A 614 -15.85 -12.85 22.91
CA THR A 614 -16.05 -14.23 23.42
C THR A 614 -14.72 -14.80 23.89
N VAL A 615 -14.67 -15.30 25.13
CA VAL A 615 -13.46 -15.88 25.73
C VAL A 615 -13.52 -17.41 25.64
N ALA A 616 -12.55 -18.00 24.96
CA ALA A 616 -12.30 -19.44 24.92
C ALA A 616 -11.23 -19.79 25.95
N ASN A 617 -11.61 -20.51 27.01
CA ASN A 617 -10.68 -20.90 28.06
C ASN A 617 -9.74 -22.01 27.57
N GLY A 618 -8.44 -21.82 27.74
CA GLY A 618 -7.41 -22.76 27.33
C GLY A 618 -7.34 -23.03 25.84
N LEU A 619 -7.75 -22.05 25.01
CA LEU A 619 -7.76 -22.13 23.55
C LEU A 619 -6.42 -22.62 22.99
N VAL A 620 -5.31 -22.10 23.52
CA VAL A 620 -3.97 -22.46 23.07
C VAL A 620 -3.25 -23.26 24.13
N GLN A 621 -2.55 -24.31 23.69
CA GLN A 621 -1.59 -25.03 24.51
C GLN A 621 -0.23 -25.09 23.81
N TYR A 622 0.86 -24.89 24.55
CA TYR A 622 2.19 -24.86 23.96
C TYR A 622 3.28 -25.38 24.88
N ARG A 623 4.36 -25.90 24.29
CA ARG A 623 5.59 -26.33 24.98
C ARG A 623 6.77 -26.41 24.04
N THR A 624 7.97 -26.28 24.59
CA THR A 624 9.21 -26.53 23.88
C THR A 624 9.75 -27.94 24.13
N GLY A 625 10.55 -28.44 23.18
CA GLY A 625 11.26 -29.70 23.34
C GLY A 625 12.39 -29.88 22.33
N THR A 626 13.03 -31.05 22.39
CA THR A 626 14.07 -31.46 21.43
C THR A 626 13.74 -32.81 20.80
N GLN A 627 14.18 -32.98 19.56
CA GLN A 627 14.04 -34.24 18.83
C GLN A 627 15.25 -34.44 17.90
N THR A 628 15.41 -35.64 17.35
CA THR A 628 16.43 -35.91 16.34
C THR A 628 15.78 -36.03 14.96
N VAL A 629 16.10 -35.13 14.04
CA VAL A 629 15.65 -35.18 12.64
C VAL A 629 16.85 -35.43 11.74
N ASN A 630 16.84 -36.52 10.97
CA ASN A 630 17.93 -36.88 10.06
C ASN A 630 19.32 -36.86 10.73
N GLY A 631 19.40 -37.29 12.00
CA GLY A 631 20.64 -37.35 12.77
C GLY A 631 21.11 -36.01 13.37
N ARG A 632 20.34 -34.92 13.23
CA ARG A 632 20.59 -33.63 13.87
C ARG A 632 19.66 -33.43 15.05
N GLU A 633 20.19 -32.92 16.16
CA GLU A 633 19.36 -32.44 17.27
C GLU A 633 18.64 -31.16 16.81
N THR A 634 17.33 -31.10 17.01
CA THR A 634 16.46 -30.04 16.51
C THR A 634 15.51 -29.64 17.63
N GLN A 635 15.47 -28.35 17.93
CA GLN A 635 14.56 -27.79 18.92
C GLN A 635 13.19 -27.58 18.28
N TYR A 636 12.12 -27.59 19.06
CA TYR A 636 10.79 -27.33 18.55
C TYR A 636 9.90 -26.62 19.56
N LEU A 637 8.86 -25.96 19.03
CA LEU A 637 7.69 -25.47 19.73
C LEU A 637 6.48 -26.27 19.24
N ASP A 638 5.84 -27.03 20.13
CA ASP A 638 4.50 -27.56 19.91
C ASP A 638 3.50 -26.43 20.24
N TYR A 639 2.54 -26.21 19.35
CA TYR A 639 1.50 -25.20 19.45
C TYR A 639 0.18 -25.83 19.02
N PHE A 640 -0.74 -25.97 19.97
CA PHE A 640 -2.04 -26.63 19.80
C PHE A 640 -3.16 -25.60 19.94
N VAL A 641 -4.18 -25.69 19.09
CA VAL A 641 -5.32 -24.77 19.05
C VAL A 641 -6.62 -25.57 19.16
N ASP A 642 -7.39 -25.34 20.22
CA ASP A 642 -8.69 -26.00 20.38
C ASP A 642 -9.65 -25.57 19.26
N GLY A 643 -10.15 -26.54 18.50
CA GLY A 643 -10.98 -26.31 17.32
C GLY A 643 -10.24 -25.82 16.07
N GLY A 644 -8.91 -25.67 16.12
CA GLY A 644 -8.07 -25.23 14.99
C GLY A 644 -7.02 -26.26 14.58
N ASP A 645 -6.06 -25.82 13.77
CA ASP A 645 -4.92 -26.63 13.34
C ASP A 645 -3.78 -26.63 14.38
N ASP A 646 -3.23 -27.82 14.64
CA ASP A 646 -2.11 -28.02 15.55
C ASP A 646 -0.78 -28.06 14.80
N PHE A 647 0.25 -27.39 15.32
CA PHE A 647 1.56 -27.30 14.66
C PHE A 647 2.73 -27.64 15.59
N ARG A 648 3.77 -28.25 15.00
CA ARG A 648 5.13 -28.27 15.53
C ARG A 648 6.04 -27.42 14.66
N TYR A 649 6.53 -26.31 15.21
CA TYR A 649 7.57 -25.48 14.60
C TYR A 649 8.92 -26.04 15.00
N ARG A 650 9.73 -26.44 14.02
CA ARG A 650 11.07 -27.02 14.24
C ARG A 650 12.13 -26.00 13.86
N PHE A 651 13.08 -25.82 14.75
CA PHE A 651 14.19 -24.87 14.64
C PHE A 651 15.49 -25.68 14.57
N TYR A 652 16.14 -25.63 13.41
CA TYR A 652 17.35 -26.40 13.15
C TYR A 652 18.58 -25.63 13.64
N PRO A 653 19.65 -26.31 14.11
CA PRO A 653 20.86 -25.64 14.53
C PRO A 653 21.45 -24.77 13.42
N THR A 654 21.96 -23.60 13.80
CA THR A 654 22.67 -22.71 12.89
C THR A 654 23.86 -23.42 12.23
N VAL A 655 24.04 -23.17 10.93
CA VAL A 655 25.15 -23.68 10.14
C VAL A 655 25.77 -22.56 9.30
N MET A 656 27.08 -22.61 9.11
CA MET A 656 27.80 -21.69 8.23
C MET A 656 27.70 -22.17 6.78
N ARG A 657 27.37 -21.29 5.84
CA ARG A 657 27.22 -21.59 4.40
C ARG A 657 27.90 -20.52 3.56
N GLU A 658 28.46 -20.90 2.41
CA GLU A 658 29.07 -19.96 1.46
C GLU A 658 28.02 -19.01 0.89
N ASP A 659 28.29 -17.70 0.93
CA ASP A 659 27.40 -16.66 0.41
C ASP A 659 27.57 -16.45 -1.10
N VAL A 660 27.27 -17.47 -1.88
CA VAL A 660 27.48 -17.46 -3.34
C VAL A 660 26.63 -16.43 -4.11
N SER A 661 25.73 -15.69 -3.44
CA SER A 661 24.80 -14.76 -4.09
C SER A 661 24.73 -13.39 -3.43
N ASP A 662 25.68 -13.07 -2.54
CA ASP A 662 25.74 -11.76 -1.87
C ASP A 662 24.41 -11.47 -1.16
N VAL A 663 23.96 -12.44 -0.37
CA VAL A 663 22.61 -12.45 0.20
C VAL A 663 22.46 -11.40 1.29
N ASP A 664 23.54 -11.03 1.98
CA ASP A 664 23.56 -9.90 2.91
C ASP A 664 23.93 -8.56 2.25
N GLY A 665 24.30 -8.57 0.96
CA GLY A 665 24.43 -7.39 0.12
C GLY A 665 25.67 -6.55 0.44
N ASP A 666 26.73 -7.20 0.91
CA ASP A 666 28.00 -6.56 1.24
C ASP A 666 29.03 -6.57 0.11
N GLY A 667 28.73 -7.25 -1.00
CA GLY A 667 29.58 -7.41 -2.16
C GLY A 667 30.57 -8.58 -2.08
N ASN A 668 30.56 -9.37 -1.00
CA ASN A 668 31.50 -10.44 -0.72
C ASN A 668 30.87 -11.83 -0.94
N THR A 669 30.89 -12.32 -2.17
CA THR A 669 30.31 -13.64 -2.48
C THR A 669 31.12 -14.87 -2.01
N GLU A 670 32.27 -14.66 -1.34
CA GLU A 670 33.20 -15.74 -0.98
C GLU A 670 33.21 -16.08 0.53
N GLU A 671 32.42 -15.37 1.34
CA GLU A 671 32.39 -15.58 2.78
C GLU A 671 31.41 -16.66 3.25
N LEU A 672 31.50 -16.98 4.55
CA LEU A 672 30.60 -17.90 5.21
C LEU A 672 29.62 -17.13 6.09
N ILE A 673 28.35 -17.19 5.75
CA ILE A 673 27.27 -16.59 6.54
C ILE A 673 26.60 -17.61 7.46
N ALA A 674 26.20 -17.16 8.64
CA ALA A 674 25.40 -17.94 9.57
C ALA A 674 23.99 -18.09 9.02
N THR A 675 23.46 -19.32 9.02
CA THR A 675 22.13 -19.60 8.51
C THR A 675 21.36 -20.52 9.44
N HIS A 676 20.11 -20.17 9.73
CA HIS A 676 19.19 -20.91 10.57
C HIS A 676 17.98 -21.35 9.75
N ASP A 677 17.67 -22.65 9.73
CA ASP A 677 16.51 -23.17 9.01
C ASP A 677 15.38 -23.44 10.00
N TYR A 678 14.12 -23.16 9.63
CA TYR A 678 12.94 -23.59 10.39
C TYR A 678 11.85 -24.17 9.46
N GLU A 679 10.95 -24.98 10.02
CA GLU A 679 9.78 -25.51 9.29
C GLU A 679 8.58 -25.66 10.23
N ALA A 680 7.37 -25.48 9.70
CA ALA A 680 6.12 -25.79 10.40
C ALA A 680 5.60 -27.17 9.97
N CYS A 681 5.23 -28.02 10.94
CA CYS A 681 4.68 -29.34 10.71
C CYS A 681 3.28 -29.47 11.29
N LEU A 682 2.30 -29.81 10.46
CA LEU A 682 0.94 -30.11 10.90
C LEU A 682 0.96 -31.36 11.78
N LEU A 683 0.26 -31.27 12.91
CA LEU A 683 0.11 -32.33 13.88
C LEU A 683 -1.28 -32.97 13.81
N SER A 684 -1.33 -34.22 14.24
CA SER A 684 -2.54 -34.99 14.51
C SER A 684 -2.40 -35.69 15.86
N GLY A 685 -3.50 -36.22 16.40
CA GLY A 685 -3.49 -36.90 17.71
C GLY A 685 -3.84 -35.93 18.84
N SER A 686 -3.37 -36.22 20.07
CA SER A 686 -3.63 -35.35 21.23
C SER A 686 -2.37 -34.58 21.66
N PRO A 687 -2.51 -33.45 22.39
CA PRO A 687 -1.36 -32.69 22.90
C PRO A 687 -0.35 -33.52 23.72
N GLU A 688 -0.78 -34.60 24.36
CA GLU A 688 0.08 -35.52 25.11
C GLU A 688 0.85 -36.50 24.22
N SER A 689 0.41 -36.74 22.99
CA SER A 689 1.03 -37.68 22.05
C SER A 689 0.84 -37.23 20.59
N PRO A 690 1.42 -36.07 20.21
CA PRO A 690 1.26 -35.53 18.87
C PRO A 690 2.01 -36.38 17.84
N VAL A 691 1.41 -36.52 16.67
CA VAL A 691 1.95 -37.23 15.51
C VAL A 691 2.07 -36.24 14.37
N ILE A 692 3.25 -36.19 13.75
CA ILE A 692 3.49 -35.32 12.61
C ILE A 692 2.87 -35.95 11.37
N ASP A 693 1.95 -35.23 10.74
CA ASP A 693 1.29 -35.67 9.51
C ASP A 693 2.10 -35.22 8.28
N ARG A 694 2.33 -33.90 8.16
CA ARG A 694 3.09 -33.29 7.06
C ARG A 694 3.88 -32.07 7.52
N CYS A 695 4.97 -31.74 6.84
CA CYS A 695 5.75 -30.52 7.10
C CYS A 695 5.82 -29.67 5.84
N GLN A 696 5.76 -28.35 6.03
CA GLN A 696 6.03 -27.37 4.99
C GLN A 696 7.51 -27.37 4.58
N PRO A 697 7.86 -26.82 3.40
CA PRO A 697 9.25 -26.59 3.03
C PRO A 697 9.98 -25.75 4.10
N LYS A 698 11.27 -26.04 4.29
CA LYS A 698 12.11 -25.28 5.22
C LYS A 698 12.28 -23.85 4.73
N GLN A 699 12.10 -22.91 5.64
CA GLN A 699 12.47 -21.52 5.48
C GLN A 699 13.87 -21.29 6.06
N ARG A 700 14.62 -20.36 5.49
CA ARG A 700 15.99 -20.02 5.91
C ARG A 700 16.06 -18.57 6.33
N LEU A 701 16.69 -18.34 7.48
CA LEU A 701 17.08 -17.05 8.01
C LEU A 701 18.61 -16.95 7.95
N ASN A 702 19.14 -15.78 7.61
CA ASN A 702 20.58 -15.54 7.52
C ASN A 702 21.08 -14.85 8.81
N ALA A 703 20.94 -15.56 9.92
CA ALA A 703 21.40 -15.11 11.23
C ALA A 703 21.69 -16.30 12.15
N GLU A 704 22.49 -16.06 13.19
CA GLU A 704 22.52 -16.96 14.34
C GLU A 704 21.23 -16.83 15.15
N GLN A 705 20.57 -17.94 15.45
CA GLN A 705 19.29 -17.93 16.15
C GLN A 705 19.25 -19.07 17.17
N ASP A 706 18.70 -18.79 18.33
CA ASP A 706 18.25 -19.80 19.28
C ASP A 706 16.73 -19.93 19.27
N LEU A 707 16.20 -20.96 19.94
CA LEU A 707 14.76 -21.21 19.97
C LEU A 707 13.95 -20.02 20.52
N GLN A 708 14.46 -19.32 21.54
CA GLN A 708 13.74 -18.22 22.17
C GLN A 708 13.65 -17.03 21.22
N ASN A 709 14.77 -16.66 20.60
CA ASN A 709 14.83 -15.53 19.66
C ASN A 709 13.99 -15.80 18.42
N ALA A 710 14.10 -16.99 17.83
CA ALA A 710 13.32 -17.34 16.64
C ALA A 710 11.81 -17.35 16.90
N VAL A 711 11.38 -17.84 18.07
CA VAL A 711 9.96 -17.79 18.47
C VAL A 711 9.52 -16.37 18.78
N ASN A 712 10.39 -15.54 19.37
CA ASN A 712 10.08 -14.13 19.65
C ASN A 712 9.89 -13.33 18.35
N GLU A 713 10.74 -13.52 17.33
CA GLU A 713 10.58 -12.88 16.02
C GLU A 713 9.25 -13.27 15.34
N LEU A 714 8.93 -14.57 15.34
CA LEU A 714 7.65 -15.06 14.81
C LEU A 714 6.44 -14.55 15.62
N TRP A 715 6.58 -14.40 16.94
CA TRP A 715 5.55 -13.78 17.79
C TRP A 715 5.37 -12.30 17.48
N GLN A 716 6.45 -11.54 17.28
CA GLN A 716 6.40 -10.11 16.96
C GLN A 716 5.62 -9.84 15.67
N ILE A 717 5.66 -10.76 14.70
CA ILE A 717 4.87 -10.66 13.47
C ILE A 717 3.44 -11.24 13.59
N GLY A 718 3.08 -11.82 14.72
CA GLY A 718 1.72 -12.27 15.06
C GLY A 718 1.43 -13.77 14.88
N VAL A 719 2.43 -14.59 14.53
CA VAL A 719 2.24 -16.03 14.20
C VAL A 719 1.57 -16.81 15.34
N PHE A 720 1.92 -16.50 16.59
CA PHE A 720 1.40 -17.22 17.75
C PHE A 720 0.29 -16.49 18.49
N SER A 721 0.15 -15.17 18.33
CA SER A 721 -0.86 -14.41 19.08
C SER A 721 -2.23 -14.42 18.42
N ARG A 722 -2.35 -14.86 17.16
CA ARG A 722 -3.58 -14.80 16.36
C ARG A 722 -4.00 -16.16 15.80
N PRO A 723 -4.34 -17.15 16.65
CA PRO A 723 -4.87 -18.42 16.16
C PRO A 723 -6.23 -18.24 15.48
N GLU A 724 -6.38 -18.90 14.34
CA GLU A 724 -7.63 -18.98 13.59
C GLU A 724 -8.39 -20.26 13.97
N VAL A 725 -9.69 -20.13 14.20
CA VAL A 725 -10.60 -21.24 14.49
C VAL A 725 -11.68 -21.25 13.40
N PRO A 726 -11.71 -22.27 12.53
CA PRO A 726 -12.70 -22.39 11.45
C PRO A 726 -14.14 -22.21 11.96
N GLY A 727 -14.96 -21.43 11.23
CA GLY A 727 -16.34 -21.12 11.61
C GLY A 727 -16.52 -20.06 12.70
N GLN A 728 -15.49 -19.76 13.49
CA GLN A 728 -15.56 -18.79 14.58
C GLN A 728 -14.85 -17.48 14.25
N GLY A 729 -13.64 -17.56 13.67
CA GLY A 729 -12.81 -16.42 13.31
C GLY A 729 -11.45 -16.43 13.99
N VAL A 730 -10.87 -15.25 14.18
CA VAL A 730 -9.52 -15.08 14.72
C VAL A 730 -9.57 -14.67 16.19
N TYR A 731 -8.89 -15.44 17.02
CA TYR A 731 -8.71 -15.17 18.44
C TYR A 731 -7.40 -14.45 18.69
N PHE A 732 -7.35 -13.68 19.78
CA PHE A 732 -6.12 -13.09 20.28
C PHE A 732 -5.73 -13.77 21.59
N VAL A 733 -4.46 -14.13 21.70
CA VAL A 733 -3.88 -14.83 22.85
C VAL A 733 -2.75 -14.00 23.44
N GLU A 734 -2.90 -13.62 24.70
CA GLU A 734 -1.90 -12.86 25.45
C GLU A 734 -0.77 -13.75 25.93
N PHE A 735 0.37 -13.69 25.24
CA PHE A 735 1.58 -14.41 25.66
C PHE A 735 2.24 -13.74 26.88
N PRO A 736 2.84 -14.50 27.81
CA PRO A 736 3.67 -13.91 28.86
C PRO A 736 4.89 -13.18 28.27
N VAL A 737 5.11 -11.92 28.67
CA VAL A 737 6.21 -11.06 28.23
C VAL A 737 7.06 -10.58 29.40
N GLU A 738 8.34 -10.30 29.13
CA GLU A 738 9.23 -9.60 30.05
C GLU A 738 8.88 -8.10 30.13
N ALA A 739 9.50 -7.38 31.07
CA ALA A 739 9.41 -5.93 31.10
C ALA A 739 10.01 -5.31 29.82
N ALA A 740 9.40 -4.23 29.35
CA ALA A 740 9.88 -3.50 28.18
C ALA A 740 11.34 -3.05 28.37
N ASP A 741 12.13 -3.12 27.30
CA ASP A 741 13.51 -2.65 27.28
C ASP A 741 13.62 -1.11 27.25
N ASP A 742 14.84 -0.59 27.13
CA ASP A 742 15.11 0.86 27.09
C ASP A 742 14.49 1.56 25.85
N GLN A 743 14.11 0.80 24.82
CA GLN A 743 13.40 1.29 23.63
C GLN A 743 11.87 1.10 23.74
N GLY A 744 11.39 0.56 24.85
CA GLY A 744 9.98 0.27 25.10
C GLY A 744 9.47 -1.01 24.40
N CYS A 745 10.37 -1.87 23.91
CA CYS A 745 10.01 -3.08 23.18
C CYS A 745 9.80 -4.26 24.15
N LEU A 746 8.71 -5.00 23.92
CA LEU A 746 8.36 -6.22 24.63
C LEU A 746 9.00 -7.43 23.97
N THR A 747 9.40 -8.40 24.81
CA THR A 747 9.88 -9.72 24.38
C THR A 747 9.18 -10.81 25.17
N LEU A 748 9.05 -12.00 24.59
CA LEU A 748 8.45 -13.15 25.26
C LEU A 748 9.26 -13.56 26.50
N SER A 749 8.56 -13.90 27.58
CA SER A 749 9.15 -14.59 28.73
C SER A 749 9.72 -15.96 28.32
N PRO A 750 10.62 -16.55 29.14
CA PRO A 750 11.22 -17.86 28.86
C PRO A 750 10.18 -18.93 28.52
N LEU A 751 10.33 -19.54 27.35
CA LEU A 751 9.37 -20.53 26.85
C LEU A 751 9.32 -21.78 27.76
N PRO A 752 8.12 -22.30 28.06
CA PRO A 752 7.97 -23.43 28.97
C PRO A 752 8.36 -24.75 28.31
N THR A 753 8.90 -25.68 29.11
CA THR A 753 9.19 -27.07 28.68
C THR A 753 8.05 -28.05 29.04
N SER A 754 7.13 -27.62 29.91
CA SER A 754 5.87 -28.31 30.20
C SER A 754 4.72 -27.68 29.44
N LEU A 755 3.73 -28.48 29.08
CA LEU A 755 2.51 -27.99 28.42
C LEU A 755 1.87 -26.91 29.28
N SER A 756 1.76 -25.71 28.71
CA SER A 756 1.15 -24.53 29.31
C SER A 756 -0.04 -24.12 28.46
N SER A 757 -1.05 -23.51 29.08
CA SER A 757 -2.30 -23.16 28.40
C SER A 757 -2.58 -21.67 28.55
N LEU A 758 -3.11 -21.07 27.50
CA LEU A 758 -3.50 -19.67 27.41
C LEU A 758 -4.97 -19.60 26.95
N ASP A 759 -5.71 -18.67 27.56
CA ASP A 759 -7.06 -18.33 27.11
C ASP A 759 -6.97 -17.46 25.84
N GLY A 760 -7.97 -17.55 24.98
CA GLY A 760 -8.10 -16.70 23.80
C GLY A 760 -9.35 -15.85 23.88
N THR A 761 -9.28 -14.61 23.39
CA THR A 761 -10.46 -13.76 23.20
C THR A 761 -10.71 -13.57 21.72
N LEU A 762 -11.90 -13.92 21.23
CA LEU A 762 -12.28 -13.71 19.83
C LEU A 762 -12.26 -12.22 19.54
N TYR A 763 -11.34 -11.76 18.70
CA TYR A 763 -11.23 -10.34 18.39
C TYR A 763 -11.75 -10.00 17.01
N ARG A 764 -11.82 -10.98 16.11
CA ARG A 764 -12.37 -10.81 14.77
C ARG A 764 -13.21 -12.03 14.43
N SER A 765 -14.53 -11.86 14.40
CA SER A 765 -15.45 -12.94 14.03
C SER A 765 -15.30 -13.33 12.56
N ALA A 766 -15.57 -14.60 12.22
CA ALA A 766 -15.60 -15.06 10.84
C ALA A 766 -16.62 -14.27 10.01
N GLN A 767 -16.30 -14.04 8.74
CA GLN A 767 -17.13 -13.31 7.78
C GLN A 767 -16.83 -13.91 6.41
N LEU A 768 -17.83 -14.05 5.54
CA LEU A 768 -17.60 -14.64 4.22
C LEU A 768 -16.52 -13.86 3.45
N GLY A 769 -16.60 -12.52 3.50
CA GLY A 769 -15.60 -11.59 2.98
C GLY A 769 -15.42 -11.68 1.46
N LEU A 770 -14.87 -10.63 0.85
CA LEU A 770 -14.51 -10.61 -0.56
C LEU A 770 -12.99 -10.77 -0.69
N SER A 771 -12.53 -11.88 -1.29
CA SER A 771 -11.13 -12.00 -1.68
C SER A 771 -10.84 -11.16 -2.91
N SER A 772 -11.84 -11.03 -3.80
CA SER A 772 -11.84 -10.08 -4.91
C SER A 772 -13.28 -9.88 -5.39
N ALA A 773 -13.61 -8.66 -5.79
CA ALA A 773 -14.79 -8.36 -6.59
C ALA A 773 -14.36 -7.36 -7.66
N ARG A 774 -14.81 -7.58 -8.89
CA ARG A 774 -14.60 -6.65 -10.00
C ARG A 774 -15.91 -6.39 -10.70
N PHE A 775 -16.18 -5.13 -11.00
CA PHE A 775 -17.30 -4.69 -11.80
C PHE A 775 -16.76 -3.80 -12.92
N THR A 776 -17.02 -4.18 -14.16
CA THR A 776 -16.66 -3.41 -15.35
C THR A 776 -17.94 -3.10 -16.13
N SER A 777 -18.12 -1.85 -16.53
CA SER A 777 -19.23 -1.41 -17.37
C SER A 777 -18.74 -0.49 -18.48
N GLU A 778 -19.13 -0.75 -19.72
CA GLU A 778 -18.92 0.17 -20.85
C GLU A 778 -20.28 0.60 -21.39
N VAL A 779 -20.54 1.90 -21.41
CA VAL A 779 -21.76 2.51 -21.95
C VAL A 779 -21.44 3.22 -23.26
N VAL A 780 -22.24 2.93 -24.28
CA VAL A 780 -22.23 3.58 -25.59
C VAL A 780 -23.62 4.12 -25.86
N LEU A 781 -23.75 5.43 -26.09
CA LEU A 781 -25.02 6.10 -26.36
C LEU A 781 -25.01 6.70 -27.77
N ASP A 782 -26.16 6.69 -28.43
CA ASP A 782 -26.40 7.44 -29.67
C ASP A 782 -26.56 8.92 -29.34
N TYR A 783 -25.43 9.59 -29.18
CA TYR A 783 -25.35 10.99 -28.76
C TYR A 783 -25.38 11.96 -29.95
N SER A 784 -24.54 11.71 -30.97
CA SER A 784 -24.44 12.57 -32.16
C SER A 784 -23.94 11.83 -33.40
N THR A 785 -24.28 12.33 -34.59
CA THR A 785 -23.84 11.74 -35.87
C THR A 785 -22.33 11.87 -36.17
N ALA A 786 -21.56 12.50 -35.28
CA ALA A 786 -20.13 12.79 -35.47
C ALA A 786 -19.23 12.11 -34.43
N THR A 787 -19.75 11.81 -33.23
CA THR A 787 -19.04 11.17 -32.12
C THR A 787 -20.00 10.27 -31.33
N GLU A 788 -19.58 9.04 -31.06
CA GLU A 788 -20.21 8.07 -30.14
C GLU A 788 -19.29 7.92 -28.91
N PRO A 789 -19.32 8.89 -27.99
CA PRO A 789 -18.41 8.89 -26.85
C PRO A 789 -18.75 7.73 -25.92
N LYS A 790 -17.69 7.05 -25.48
CA LYS A 790 -17.78 5.85 -24.64
C LYS A 790 -17.47 6.20 -23.21
N THR A 791 -18.23 5.64 -22.27
CA THR A 791 -17.95 5.75 -20.84
C THR A 791 -17.64 4.38 -20.27
N LEU A 792 -16.41 4.20 -19.79
CA LEU A 792 -15.94 2.98 -19.14
C LEU A 792 -15.84 3.22 -17.64
N VAL A 793 -16.41 2.31 -16.86
CA VAL A 793 -16.23 2.22 -15.41
C VAL A 793 -15.62 0.86 -15.12
N ASP A 794 -14.57 0.84 -14.30
CA ASP A 794 -14.00 -0.38 -13.77
C ASP A 794 -13.73 -0.21 -12.29
N VAL A 795 -14.22 -1.14 -11.48
CA VAL A 795 -14.11 -1.12 -10.02
C VAL A 795 -13.57 -2.47 -9.58
N GLN A 796 -12.55 -2.45 -8.74
CA GLN A 796 -12.01 -3.61 -8.08
C GLN A 796 -12.08 -3.40 -6.57
N VAL A 797 -12.57 -4.40 -5.84
CA VAL A 797 -12.72 -4.37 -4.39
C VAL A 797 -12.13 -5.63 -3.79
N THR A 798 -11.32 -5.48 -2.76
CA THR A 798 -10.92 -6.57 -1.87
C THR A 798 -11.41 -6.19 -0.47
N ALA A 799 -12.15 -7.09 0.18
CA ALA A 799 -12.72 -6.84 1.49
C ALA A 799 -12.81 -8.14 2.30
N PRO A 800 -11.67 -8.76 2.67
CA PRO A 800 -11.67 -10.02 3.43
C PRO A 800 -12.43 -9.88 4.75
N TYR A 801 -12.45 -8.67 5.30
CA TYR A 801 -13.26 -8.28 6.46
C TYR A 801 -13.87 -6.90 6.21
N SER A 802 -14.98 -6.60 6.88
CA SER A 802 -15.68 -5.30 6.77
C SER A 802 -14.83 -4.06 7.12
N GLU A 803 -13.75 -4.24 7.87
CA GLU A 803 -12.83 -3.17 8.29
C GLU A 803 -11.54 -3.11 7.46
N GLN A 804 -11.28 -4.11 6.63
CA GLN A 804 -10.12 -4.21 5.76
C GLN A 804 -10.60 -4.17 4.32
N VAL A 805 -10.56 -2.97 3.72
CA VAL A 805 -11.16 -2.70 2.43
C VAL A 805 -10.15 -2.01 1.54
N ASP A 806 -9.95 -2.58 0.37
CA ASP A 806 -9.23 -1.97 -0.74
C ASP A 806 -10.22 -1.76 -1.87
N VAL A 807 -10.29 -0.54 -2.38
CA VAL A 807 -11.11 -0.17 -3.53
C VAL A 807 -10.21 0.55 -4.52
N SER A 808 -10.21 0.07 -5.75
CA SER A 808 -9.63 0.75 -6.90
C SER A 808 -10.74 0.98 -7.91
N LEU A 809 -10.90 2.21 -8.39
CA LEU A 809 -11.94 2.62 -9.31
C LEU A 809 -11.35 3.47 -10.44
N SER A 810 -11.79 3.22 -11.66
CA SER A 810 -11.44 3.97 -12.86
C SER A 810 -12.72 4.34 -13.61
N VAL A 811 -12.87 5.61 -13.96
CA VAL A 811 -13.90 6.12 -14.86
C VAL A 811 -13.21 6.82 -16.01
N SER A 812 -13.44 6.37 -17.24
CA SER A 812 -12.86 6.95 -18.45
C SER A 812 -13.95 7.32 -19.43
N HIS A 813 -13.82 8.48 -20.05
CA HIS A 813 -14.77 9.02 -21.01
C HIS A 813 -14.06 9.50 -22.29
N ASP A 814 -14.74 9.37 -23.42
CA ASP A 814 -14.27 9.75 -24.77
C ASP A 814 -12.90 9.17 -25.17
N TYR A 815 -12.64 7.93 -24.76
CA TYR A 815 -11.41 7.22 -25.08
C TYR A 815 -11.46 6.49 -26.43
N THR A 816 -10.28 6.21 -26.98
CA THR A 816 -10.12 5.52 -28.28
C THR A 816 -9.71 4.05 -28.14
N SER A 817 -9.12 3.68 -27.01
CA SER A 817 -8.70 2.31 -26.68
C SER A 817 -8.69 2.07 -25.17
N VAL A 818 -8.59 0.81 -24.74
CA VAL A 818 -8.58 0.42 -23.33
C VAL A 818 -7.26 -0.27 -22.99
N ASN A 819 -6.60 0.18 -21.93
CA ASN A 819 -5.55 -0.57 -21.27
C ASN A 819 -6.18 -1.60 -20.31
N THR A 820 -5.82 -2.87 -20.45
CA THR A 820 -6.39 -3.97 -19.67
C THR A 820 -5.43 -4.53 -18.60
N THR A 821 -4.34 -3.82 -18.31
CA THR A 821 -3.38 -4.22 -17.27
C THR A 821 -3.78 -3.56 -15.95
N GLY A 822 -4.13 -4.36 -14.94
CA GLY A 822 -4.71 -3.85 -13.69
C GLY A 822 -6.18 -3.43 -13.86
N LEU A 823 -6.52 -2.25 -13.33
CA LEU A 823 -7.78 -1.58 -13.64
C LEU A 823 -7.88 -1.28 -15.14
N TYR A 824 -9.07 -1.44 -15.71
CA TYR A 824 -9.32 -1.06 -17.09
C TYR A 824 -9.44 0.45 -17.19
N GLN A 825 -8.65 1.03 -18.09
CA GLN A 825 -8.53 2.47 -18.24
C GLN A 825 -8.62 2.85 -19.72
N GLY A 826 -9.42 3.86 -20.02
CA GLY A 826 -9.42 4.48 -21.34
C GLY A 826 -8.09 5.17 -21.64
N VAL A 827 -7.74 5.18 -22.93
CA VAL A 827 -6.57 5.86 -23.49
C VAL A 827 -7.00 6.56 -24.79
N GLY A 828 -6.58 7.81 -24.97
CA GLY A 828 -6.93 8.63 -26.12
C GLY A 828 -6.40 10.05 -25.98
N ALA A 829 -6.56 10.87 -27.03
CA ALA A 829 -6.21 12.28 -27.00
C ALA A 829 -7.29 13.12 -26.31
N ASP A 830 -8.57 12.81 -26.54
CA ASP A 830 -9.72 13.54 -26.00
C ASP A 830 -10.21 12.94 -24.65
N LEU A 831 -9.34 12.23 -23.92
CA LEU A 831 -9.70 11.44 -22.74
C LEU A 831 -10.01 12.33 -21.53
N ASP A 832 -11.13 12.09 -20.87
CA ASP A 832 -11.37 12.51 -19.49
C ASP A 832 -11.37 11.27 -18.57
N ARG A 833 -10.60 11.30 -17.47
CA ARG A 833 -10.44 10.14 -16.60
C ARG A 833 -10.31 10.48 -15.13
N LEU A 834 -10.96 9.66 -14.30
CA LEU A 834 -10.83 9.67 -12.84
C LEU A 834 -10.34 8.30 -12.39
N ILE A 835 -9.30 8.27 -11.57
CA ILE A 835 -8.81 7.06 -10.89
C ILE A 835 -8.85 7.33 -9.38
N PHE A 836 -9.48 6.44 -8.63
CA PHE A 836 -9.60 6.52 -7.19
C PHE A 836 -9.11 5.23 -6.57
N ASP A 837 -8.17 5.34 -5.63
CA ASP A 837 -7.74 4.22 -4.80
C ASP A 837 -8.00 4.55 -3.32
N PHE A 838 -8.44 3.55 -2.58
CA PHE A 838 -8.68 3.61 -1.14
C PHE A 838 -8.22 2.30 -0.53
N SER A 839 -7.47 2.36 0.56
CA SER A 839 -6.99 1.17 1.27
C SER A 839 -7.03 1.37 2.77
N THR A 840 -7.53 0.37 3.49
CA THR A 840 -7.38 0.23 4.94
C THR A 840 -6.57 -1.01 5.32
N GLU A 841 -5.93 -1.68 4.35
CA GLU A 841 -5.27 -2.98 4.53
C GLU A 841 -4.17 -2.94 5.60
N SER A 842 -3.49 -1.80 5.74
CA SER A 842 -2.45 -1.58 6.75
C SER A 842 -2.97 -1.67 8.20
N GLY A 843 -4.29 -1.58 8.40
CA GLY A 843 -4.96 -1.65 9.69
C GLY A 843 -4.65 -0.48 10.63
N THR A 844 -3.79 0.46 10.24
CA THR A 844 -3.35 1.58 11.09
C THR A 844 -3.43 2.92 10.36
N VAL A 845 -3.49 2.90 9.03
CA VAL A 845 -3.59 4.07 8.16
C VAL A 845 -4.65 3.80 7.09
N GLU A 846 -5.55 4.75 6.88
CA GLU A 846 -6.34 4.82 5.63
C GLU A 846 -5.52 5.58 4.59
N ALA A 847 -5.19 4.93 3.48
CA ALA A 847 -4.58 5.58 2.34
C ALA A 847 -5.66 5.88 1.29
N THR A 848 -5.57 7.04 0.65
CA THR A 848 -6.48 7.41 -0.44
C THR A 848 -5.71 8.15 -1.51
N SER A 849 -5.94 7.80 -2.77
CA SER A 849 -5.47 8.55 -3.94
C SER A 849 -6.64 8.90 -4.85
N LEU A 850 -6.56 10.05 -5.50
CA LEU A 850 -7.46 10.45 -6.58
C LEU A 850 -6.61 11.10 -7.67
N SER A 851 -6.49 10.44 -8.82
CA SER A 851 -5.95 11.05 -10.04
C SER A 851 -7.10 11.52 -10.91
N VAL A 852 -7.00 12.76 -11.38
CA VAL A 852 -7.93 13.36 -12.33
C VAL A 852 -7.15 13.81 -13.55
N PHE A 853 -7.45 13.20 -14.69
CA PHE A 853 -6.96 13.60 -16.00
C PHE A 853 -8.09 14.30 -16.74
N LYS A 854 -7.78 15.50 -17.25
CA LYS A 854 -8.71 16.28 -18.06
C LYS A 854 -8.03 16.78 -19.34
N ASP A 855 -8.66 16.50 -20.48
CA ASP A 855 -8.32 17.15 -21.74
C ASP A 855 -8.87 18.58 -21.81
N GLY A 856 -8.18 19.45 -22.52
CA GLY A 856 -8.75 20.72 -22.93
C GLY A 856 -8.83 21.81 -21.86
N VAL A 857 -8.04 21.72 -20.77
CA VAL A 857 -8.09 22.71 -19.68
C VAL A 857 -7.63 24.09 -20.19
N GLU A 858 -8.53 25.09 -20.16
CA GLU A 858 -8.20 26.47 -20.53
C GLU A 858 -7.34 27.14 -19.45
N LEU A 859 -6.15 27.56 -19.84
CA LEU A 859 -5.20 28.29 -19.00
C LEU A 859 -5.17 29.75 -19.38
N SER A 860 -5.41 30.65 -18.42
CA SER A 860 -5.07 32.06 -18.58
C SER A 860 -3.64 32.30 -18.11
N LEU A 861 -2.73 32.60 -19.03
CA LEU A 861 -1.31 32.83 -18.74
C LEU A 861 -1.06 34.25 -18.22
N ALA A 862 0.07 34.46 -17.53
CA ALA A 862 0.44 35.74 -16.92
C ALA A 862 0.60 36.90 -17.93
N ASP A 863 0.83 36.59 -19.22
CA ASP A 863 0.88 37.57 -20.30
C ASP A 863 -0.51 37.96 -20.86
N GLY A 864 -1.58 37.36 -20.31
CA GLY A 864 -2.96 37.57 -20.72
C GLY A 864 -3.40 36.75 -21.93
N SER A 865 -2.57 35.82 -22.43
CA SER A 865 -2.96 34.84 -23.43
C SER A 865 -3.71 33.66 -22.81
N THR A 866 -4.43 32.91 -23.64
CA THR A 866 -5.10 31.67 -23.25
C THR A 866 -4.44 30.49 -23.97
N ASP A 867 -4.16 29.43 -23.24
CA ASP A 867 -3.65 28.15 -23.76
C ASP A 867 -4.63 27.02 -23.40
N THR A 868 -4.56 25.90 -24.10
CA THR A 868 -5.38 24.72 -23.83
C THR A 868 -4.45 23.53 -23.70
N VAL A 869 -4.47 22.87 -22.55
CA VAL A 869 -3.56 21.74 -22.27
C VAL A 869 -4.25 20.61 -21.53
N ASP A 870 -3.83 19.40 -21.85
CA ASP A 870 -4.10 18.19 -21.07
C ASP A 870 -3.46 18.36 -19.69
N SER A 871 -4.23 18.08 -18.64
CA SER A 871 -3.80 18.26 -17.27
C SER A 871 -4.10 17.04 -16.42
N GLU A 872 -3.15 16.69 -15.56
CA GLU A 872 -3.32 15.69 -14.51
C GLU A 872 -3.06 16.33 -13.15
N ILE A 873 -3.95 16.04 -12.20
CA ILE A 873 -3.78 16.34 -10.78
C ILE A 873 -3.94 15.03 -10.03
N ILE A 874 -2.97 14.76 -9.17
CA ILE A 874 -3.04 13.65 -8.21
C ILE A 874 -3.21 14.25 -6.83
N LEU A 875 -4.19 13.73 -6.10
CA LEU A 875 -4.48 13.99 -4.70
C LEU A 875 -4.17 12.73 -3.90
N GLY A 876 -3.19 12.79 -3.01
CA GLY A 876 -2.88 11.68 -2.09
C GLY A 876 -3.11 12.09 -0.65
N SER A 877 -3.75 11.23 0.15
CA SER A 877 -3.91 11.43 1.59
C SER A 877 -3.69 10.15 2.39
N ASN A 878 -3.06 10.31 3.55
CA ASN A 878 -3.02 9.29 4.59
C ASN A 878 -3.75 9.82 5.83
N LEU A 879 -4.54 8.96 6.46
CA LEU A 879 -5.19 9.22 7.74
C LEU A 879 -4.75 8.15 8.73
N ASP A 880 -3.99 8.54 9.74
CA ASP A 880 -3.67 7.67 10.86
C ASP A 880 -4.96 7.35 11.62
N LEU A 881 -5.25 6.06 11.78
CA LEU A 881 -6.45 5.59 12.46
C LEU A 881 -6.24 5.42 13.96
N VAL A 882 -5.00 5.44 14.45
CA VAL A 882 -4.67 4.98 15.80
C VAL A 882 -4.77 6.12 16.83
N ASP A 883 -5.70 6.01 17.79
CA ASP A 883 -5.93 7.00 18.86
C ASP A 883 -4.98 6.83 20.07
N SER A 884 -4.28 5.69 20.16
CA SER A 884 -3.37 5.28 21.25
C SER A 884 -1.98 4.93 20.72
N ALA A 885 -1.02 4.59 21.61
CA ALA A 885 0.25 4.02 21.13
C ALA A 885 -0.07 2.77 20.26
N PRO A 886 0.55 2.63 19.08
CA PRO A 886 0.31 1.48 18.21
C PRO A 886 0.74 0.20 18.92
N VAL A 887 0.21 -0.97 18.55
CA VAL A 887 0.58 -2.25 19.20
C VAL A 887 2.06 -2.60 18.94
N TYR A 888 2.59 -2.10 17.83
CA TYR A 888 3.99 -2.17 17.48
C TYR A 888 4.43 -0.92 16.73
N ARG A 889 5.74 -0.68 16.66
CA ARG A 889 6.37 0.30 15.77
C ARG A 889 7.59 -0.31 15.12
N TYR A 890 8.05 0.25 14.02
CA TYR A 890 9.35 -0.11 13.47
C TYR A 890 10.45 0.73 14.11
N ILE A 891 11.52 0.06 14.51
CA ILE A 891 12.77 0.68 14.94
C ILE A 891 13.84 0.29 13.94
N VAL A 892 14.80 1.19 13.73
CA VAL A 892 15.98 0.83 12.96
C VAL A 892 16.97 0.17 13.93
N GLY A 893 17.36 -1.06 13.63
CA GLY A 893 18.38 -1.80 14.36
C GLY A 893 19.77 -1.21 14.17
N ASP A 894 20.73 -1.74 14.91
CA ASP A 894 22.14 -1.34 14.85
C ASP A 894 22.82 -1.73 13.52
N ASP A 895 22.21 -2.65 12.77
CA ASP A 895 22.52 -3.02 11.39
C ASP A 895 21.88 -2.08 10.35
N GLY A 896 21.06 -1.13 10.82
CA GLY A 896 20.31 -0.20 9.98
C GLY A 896 19.04 -0.79 9.34
N GLU A 897 18.69 -2.03 9.69
CA GLU A 897 17.48 -2.71 9.23
C GLU A 897 16.26 -2.37 10.09
N TYR A 898 15.07 -2.43 9.50
CA TYR A 898 13.85 -2.26 10.26
C TYR A 898 13.51 -3.52 11.06
N ARG A 899 13.30 -3.35 12.37
CA ARG A 899 12.87 -4.39 13.30
C ARG A 899 11.53 -4.01 13.92
N ARG A 900 10.63 -4.97 14.04
CA ARG A 900 9.31 -4.76 14.64
C ARG A 900 9.44 -4.75 16.17
N CYS A 901 9.20 -3.60 16.77
CA CYS A 901 9.16 -3.40 18.22
C CYS A 901 7.71 -3.48 18.69
N VAL A 902 7.32 -4.59 19.31
CA VAL A 902 6.00 -4.72 19.96
C VAL A 902 6.01 -3.87 21.23
N VAL A 903 5.09 -2.92 21.35
CA VAL A 903 5.00 -2.01 22.52
C VAL A 903 3.77 -2.27 23.38
N SER A 904 2.79 -3.02 22.85
CA SER A 904 1.63 -3.51 23.60
C SER A 904 1.34 -4.97 23.23
N ASN A 905 0.95 -5.78 24.21
CA ASN A 905 0.55 -7.17 24.00
C ASN A 905 -0.98 -7.28 24.07
N THR A 906 -1.66 -6.66 23.13
CA THR A 906 -3.13 -6.55 23.05
C THR A 906 -3.58 -6.77 21.61
N ALA A 907 -4.86 -7.14 21.41
CA ALA A 907 -5.37 -7.54 20.10
C ALA A 907 -5.17 -6.48 19.01
N GLU A 908 -5.63 -5.24 19.22
CA GLU A 908 -5.45 -4.09 18.33
C GLU A 908 -5.58 -2.77 19.13
N PRO A 909 -5.08 -1.62 18.62
CA PRO A 909 -5.29 -0.33 19.26
C PRO A 909 -6.70 0.20 18.99
N SER A 910 -7.14 1.22 19.75
CA SER A 910 -8.41 1.88 19.45
C SER A 910 -8.29 2.73 18.19
N PHE A 911 -9.21 2.54 17.24
CA PHE A 911 -9.27 3.36 16.04
C PHE A 911 -10.21 4.55 16.20
N ASN A 912 -9.82 5.70 15.65
CA ASN A 912 -10.65 6.87 15.53
C ASN A 912 -10.41 7.52 14.17
N ARG A 913 -11.51 7.69 13.44
CA ARG A 913 -11.50 8.26 12.10
C ARG A 913 -11.95 9.71 12.19
N ASP A 914 -11.00 10.62 12.07
CA ASP A 914 -11.28 12.05 11.91
C ASP A 914 -10.86 12.52 10.49
N PRO A 915 -11.78 12.56 9.52
CA PRO A 915 -11.49 13.00 8.16
C PRO A 915 -10.89 14.40 8.08
N GLN A 916 -11.01 15.22 9.12
CA GLN A 916 -10.41 16.56 9.18
C GLN A 916 -8.89 16.53 9.35
N GLN A 917 -8.30 15.39 9.68
CA GLN A 917 -6.85 15.22 9.78
C GLN A 917 -6.20 14.82 8.44
N ALA A 918 -7.00 14.49 7.42
CA ALA A 918 -6.49 14.15 6.11
C ALA A 918 -5.79 15.36 5.46
N VAL A 919 -4.63 15.09 4.87
CA VAL A 919 -3.86 16.05 4.05
C VAL A 919 -3.86 15.54 2.62
N TYR A 920 -4.35 16.33 1.67
CA TYR A 920 -4.31 15.96 0.25
C TYR A 920 -3.22 16.74 -0.46
N VAL A 921 -2.21 16.08 -1.02
CA VAL A 921 -1.15 16.77 -1.76
C VAL A 921 -1.61 17.06 -3.19
N LEU A 922 -1.29 18.23 -3.75
CA LEU A 922 -1.58 18.60 -5.13
C LEU A 922 -0.32 18.45 -5.98
N ASN A 923 -0.34 17.47 -6.88
CA ASN A 923 0.73 17.22 -7.84
C ASN A 923 0.32 17.63 -9.27
N TYR A 924 1.27 18.15 -10.05
CA TYR A 924 1.15 18.26 -11.50
C TYR A 924 2.46 17.77 -12.16
N ARG A 925 2.37 16.74 -13.01
CA ARG A 925 3.51 16.12 -13.71
C ARG A 925 4.68 15.77 -12.77
N ASP A 926 4.40 14.95 -11.76
CA ASP A 926 5.38 14.41 -10.82
C ASP A 926 6.09 15.49 -9.97
N LYS A 927 5.44 16.66 -9.80
CA LYS A 927 5.91 17.75 -8.95
C LYS A 927 4.80 18.22 -8.01
N VAL A 928 5.13 18.34 -6.72
CA VAL A 928 4.23 18.85 -5.69
C VAL A 928 4.18 20.38 -5.72
N TYR A 929 2.98 20.94 -5.85
CA TYR A 929 2.73 22.39 -5.90
C TYR A 929 1.85 22.91 -4.77
N GLY A 930 1.23 22.04 -3.97
CA GLY A 930 0.44 22.47 -2.83
C GLY A 930 -0.16 21.31 -2.04
N LYS A 931 -1.02 21.65 -1.08
CA LYS A 931 -1.83 20.70 -0.33
C LYS A 931 -3.20 21.27 0.02
N VAL A 932 -4.15 20.38 0.31
CA VAL A 932 -5.48 20.68 0.85
C VAL A 932 -5.53 20.16 2.28
N VAL A 933 -5.92 21.03 3.22
CA VAL A 933 -5.95 20.73 4.65
C VAL A 933 -7.15 21.38 5.31
N TYR A 934 -7.67 20.75 6.37
CA TYR A 934 -8.75 21.33 7.16
C TYR A 934 -8.17 22.25 8.23
N GLU A 935 -8.50 23.54 8.16
CA GLU A 935 -8.01 24.55 9.09
C GLU A 935 -9.12 25.52 9.47
N SER A 936 -9.22 25.85 10.76
CA SER A 936 -10.17 26.86 11.25
C SER A 936 -11.64 26.63 10.83
N GLY A 937 -12.04 25.38 10.62
CA GLY A 937 -13.42 25.01 10.28
C GLY A 937 -13.72 24.90 8.78
N VAL A 938 -12.74 25.11 7.90
CA VAL A 938 -12.89 25.07 6.43
C VAL A 938 -11.71 24.34 5.77
N TRP A 939 -11.92 23.80 4.58
CA TRP A 939 -10.84 23.23 3.77
C TRP A 939 -10.09 24.36 3.05
N ILE A 940 -8.77 24.39 3.21
CA ILE A 940 -7.88 25.38 2.62
C ILE A 940 -6.89 24.68 1.69
N ILE A 941 -6.73 25.23 0.50
CA ILE A 941 -5.63 24.88 -0.39
C ILE A 941 -4.47 25.82 -0.10
N ARG A 942 -3.29 25.27 0.19
CA ARG A 942 -2.03 26.00 0.39
C ARG A 942 -1.05 25.63 -0.71
N TYR A 943 -0.57 26.61 -1.45
CA TYR A 943 0.42 26.41 -2.51
C TYR A 943 1.84 26.67 -1.99
N ILE A 944 2.84 26.08 -2.65
CA ILE A 944 4.26 26.22 -2.27
C ILE A 944 4.80 27.65 -2.42
N ASP A 945 4.12 28.54 -3.14
CA ASP A 945 4.44 29.97 -3.23
C ASP A 945 3.90 30.81 -2.04
N GLY A 946 3.24 30.15 -1.08
CA GLY A 946 2.62 30.75 0.10
C GLY A 946 1.23 31.33 -0.14
N THR A 947 0.71 31.27 -1.37
CA THR A 947 -0.69 31.65 -1.62
C THR A 947 -1.65 30.58 -1.11
N TRP A 948 -2.88 30.98 -0.79
CA TRP A 948 -3.91 30.05 -0.33
C TRP A 948 -5.32 30.45 -0.76
N GLU A 949 -6.21 29.48 -0.87
CA GLU A 949 -7.64 29.70 -1.15
C GLU A 949 -8.53 28.74 -0.37
N SER A 950 -9.77 29.15 -0.08
CA SER A 950 -10.75 28.29 0.59
C SER A 950 -11.54 27.46 -0.43
N LEU A 951 -11.77 26.21 -0.10
CA LEU A 951 -12.78 25.35 -0.71
C LEU A 951 -14.09 25.56 0.06
N ASN A 952 -14.99 26.35 -0.51
CA ASN A 952 -16.34 26.57 0.01
C ASN A 952 -17.35 25.84 -0.86
#